data_AF-A0A7C9J7S0-F1
#
_entry.id   AF-A0A7C9J7S0-F1
#
_cell.length_a   1.000
_cell.length_b   1.000
_cell.length_c   1.000
_cell.angle_alpha   90.00
_cell.angle_beta   90.00
_cell.angle_gamma   90.00
#
_symmetry.space_group_name_H-M   'P 1'
#
loop_
_entity.id
_entity.type
_entity.pdbx_description
1 polymer ?
#
loop_
_entity_poly.entity_id
_entity_poly.type
_entity_poly.pdbx_seq_one_letter_code
_entity_poly.pdbx_strand_id
1 'polypeptide(L)'
;MRPIRLHMENFGSFRAAADVDFAEVDYFALVGATGAGKSTVIDAICFALYGSVPRWGKENVVAYALAPSAASGKVALVFEVSGRRYAAVRTLLRDAKGTVRTKEARLDLLDPSIPADADLVELTATSRPVAEGEQVAAEVAQVTGLEYKFFTQCVVLPQGRFAEFLHATPSDRQDLLVQLLDADVYEQVRKAAVAEESRQNQAAEFARGELSRLHDADERAEEAARERAAALHTLSERVGADLEELRALDEAAKTADAERVTVLRALAQLGALALPGEVPGLAESARRATERAETAAREQARLDALEEQAEAELEALGDQTALTRELADLTDRTRRTAEAEAARAEADTVTAQLAEAAETLATAFRDYEEADRHLTKTRIAHTAADLARTLTPGDPCPVCHQLVSALPGSPGPNDLPARAGSAQGVSARVGGPEPYRSDPTADQRAGLSPVEELAAAERRLAEIREKGQQARTRHDGLAAKAELLTTRARELAATPPPDPDRVTAIEKLLAAIDTAAGKVGNIRRDAREARRQAAQAARTVEEARRKAEQAWRDLNAARDTVAAFVPPPVDPGDVHAAWTALLAWRDDAAAARKQEAGAAEARFERARAAAQEARRVLAERVAEHGVTVNSGDRMAEQVARAAAQADERLARVREARERAADLAKRVADHEGQARVAHELALLLRANQFERWLCAEALELLVAAASETLKDLSDGQYELVLGGRGDIEVVDYAEAGLRRSARTLSGGETFQASLALALALSDQVAGLAAAAARSLDSIFLDEGFGTLDPATLDTVAATLEKLASGHERMIGVVTHVPALADRVPVRFEVSRDASGSHVRKVVR
;
A
#
# COMPACT_ATOMS: atom_id res chain seq x y z
N MET A 1 46.46 -76.66 53.23
CA MET A 1 47.50 -77.35 52.47
C MET A 1 47.67 -78.72 53.10
N ARG A 2 47.36 -79.78 52.35
CA ARG A 2 47.53 -81.18 52.78
C ARG A 2 48.27 -81.97 51.70
N PRO A 3 49.38 -82.68 51.99
CA PRO A 3 50.01 -83.55 51.00
C PRO A 3 49.12 -84.77 50.70
N ILE A 4 49.22 -85.32 49.50
CA ILE A 4 48.50 -86.53 49.08
C ILE A 4 49.49 -87.60 48.65
N ARG A 5 50.41 -87.25 47.75
CA ARG A 5 51.42 -88.20 47.24
C ARG A 5 52.74 -87.50 46.99
N LEU A 6 53.82 -88.04 47.54
CA LEU A 6 55.18 -87.51 47.38
C LEU A 6 56.07 -88.57 46.75
N HIS A 7 56.55 -88.30 45.55
CA HIS A 7 57.48 -89.14 44.82
C HIS A 7 58.86 -88.49 44.81
N MET A 8 59.90 -89.27 45.13
CA MET A 8 61.29 -88.82 45.09
C MET A 8 62.19 -89.88 44.45
N GLU A 9 63.02 -89.44 43.51
CA GLU A 9 63.98 -90.28 42.80
C GLU A 9 65.35 -89.58 42.79
N ASN A 10 66.39 -90.27 43.25
CA ASN A 10 67.74 -89.74 43.36
C ASN A 10 67.87 -88.46 44.22
N PHE A 11 66.94 -88.23 45.16
CA PHE A 11 66.90 -87.06 46.03
C PHE A 11 67.59 -87.32 47.39
N GLY A 12 68.63 -86.55 47.69
CA GLY A 12 69.37 -86.59 48.96
C GLY A 12 69.91 -87.98 49.32
N SER A 13 69.23 -88.67 50.24
CA SER A 13 69.57 -90.02 50.70
C SER A 13 68.80 -91.15 49.96
N PHE A 14 67.70 -90.84 49.29
CA PHE A 14 66.92 -91.78 48.48
C PHE A 14 67.54 -91.88 47.09
N ARG A 15 68.07 -93.07 46.74
CA ARG A 15 68.77 -93.31 45.46
C ARG A 15 67.97 -94.17 44.46
N ALA A 16 66.92 -94.82 44.93
CA ALA A 16 65.89 -95.41 44.08
C ALA A 16 64.70 -94.43 43.97
N ALA A 17 63.73 -94.75 43.12
CA ALA A 17 62.40 -94.14 43.19
C ALA A 17 61.70 -94.59 44.47
N ALA A 18 61.10 -93.65 45.19
CA ALA A 18 60.32 -93.89 46.40
C ALA A 18 59.06 -93.03 46.39
N ASP A 19 57.91 -93.69 46.56
CA ASP A 19 56.59 -93.07 46.64
C ASP A 19 56.07 -93.14 48.08
N VAL A 20 55.74 -91.99 48.65
CA VAL A 20 55.11 -91.84 49.97
C VAL A 20 53.66 -91.42 49.75
N ASP A 21 52.76 -92.33 50.12
CA ASP A 21 51.32 -92.18 50.00
C ASP A 21 50.73 -91.63 51.32
N PHE A 22 50.31 -90.36 51.29
CA PHE A 22 49.64 -89.65 52.38
C PHE A 22 48.11 -89.60 52.22
N ALA A 23 47.54 -90.28 51.21
CA ALA A 23 46.09 -90.35 51.05
C ALA A 23 45.46 -91.05 52.28
N GLU A 24 44.33 -90.49 52.73
CA GLU A 24 43.57 -90.92 53.92
C GLU A 24 44.38 -90.98 55.24
N VAL A 25 45.53 -90.29 55.32
CA VAL A 25 46.35 -90.20 56.53
C VAL A 25 46.09 -88.89 57.25
N ASP A 26 45.52 -88.93 58.47
CA ASP A 26 45.41 -87.75 59.35
C ASP A 26 46.52 -87.69 60.42
N TYR A 27 47.03 -88.83 60.90
CA TYR A 27 48.11 -88.86 61.90
C TYR A 27 49.18 -89.88 61.53
N PHE A 28 50.43 -89.42 61.35
CA PHE A 28 51.53 -90.32 61.00
C PHE A 28 52.88 -90.02 61.67
N ALA A 29 53.68 -91.07 61.84
CA ALA A 29 55.04 -90.99 62.32
C ALA A 29 56.04 -91.38 61.22
N LEU A 30 57.04 -90.54 60.95
CA LEU A 30 58.26 -90.90 60.23
C LEU A 30 59.25 -91.51 61.23
N VAL A 31 59.46 -92.82 61.14
CA VAL A 31 60.17 -93.64 62.14
C VAL A 31 61.42 -94.27 61.52
N GLY A 32 62.51 -94.36 62.28
CA GLY A 32 63.77 -94.95 61.80
C GLY A 32 65.01 -94.37 62.48
N ALA A 33 66.15 -95.04 62.28
CA ALA A 33 67.42 -94.69 62.89
C ALA A 33 67.93 -93.29 62.47
N THR A 34 68.75 -92.67 63.33
CA THR A 34 69.39 -91.38 63.04
C THR A 34 70.24 -91.49 61.78
N GLY A 35 70.01 -90.61 60.80
CA GLY A 35 70.67 -90.67 59.48
C GLY A 35 70.10 -91.69 58.48
N ALA A 36 68.98 -92.36 58.79
CA ALA A 36 68.29 -93.25 57.85
C ALA A 36 67.59 -92.51 56.69
N GLY A 37 67.22 -91.23 56.88
CA GLY A 37 66.64 -90.38 55.82
C GLY A 37 65.32 -89.69 56.17
N LYS A 38 64.83 -89.79 57.42
CA LYS A 38 63.49 -89.31 57.83
C LYS A 38 63.16 -87.88 57.38
N SER A 39 63.95 -86.90 57.83
CA SER A 39 63.75 -85.48 57.47
C SER A 39 63.99 -85.19 55.99
N THR A 40 64.64 -86.09 55.23
CA THR A 40 64.74 -85.97 53.76
C THR A 40 63.38 -86.08 53.08
N VAL A 41 62.39 -86.74 53.70
CA VAL A 41 60.99 -86.77 53.22
C VAL A 41 60.35 -85.38 53.34
N ILE A 42 60.56 -84.67 54.45
CA ILE A 42 60.09 -83.30 54.65
C ILE A 42 60.88 -82.31 53.76
N ASP A 43 62.20 -82.48 53.65
CA ASP A 43 63.03 -81.71 52.71
C ASP A 43 62.48 -81.83 51.28
N ALA A 44 61.99 -83.01 50.87
CA ALA A 44 61.40 -83.23 49.54
C ALA A 44 60.06 -82.49 49.36
N ILE A 45 59.22 -82.40 50.40
CA ILE A 45 57.98 -81.58 50.39
C ILE A 45 58.33 -80.10 50.21
N CYS A 46 59.22 -79.55 51.05
CA CYS A 46 59.67 -78.16 50.95
C CYS A 46 60.32 -77.87 49.60
N PHE A 47 61.15 -78.79 49.09
CA PHE A 47 61.82 -78.66 47.82
C PHE A 47 60.83 -78.66 46.64
N ALA A 48 59.86 -79.59 46.60
CA ALA A 48 58.86 -79.63 45.53
C ALA A 48 58.11 -78.30 45.42
N LEU A 49 57.64 -77.78 46.56
CA LEU A 49 56.90 -76.52 46.67
C LEU A 49 57.76 -75.31 46.27
N TYR A 50 58.80 -74.99 47.04
CA TYR A 50 59.51 -73.71 46.95
C TYR A 50 60.90 -73.79 46.33
N GLY A 51 61.40 -74.99 46.01
CA GLY A 51 62.77 -75.20 45.50
C GLY A 51 63.87 -75.03 46.54
N SER A 52 63.48 -74.85 47.82
CA SER A 52 64.35 -74.58 48.96
C SER A 52 64.10 -75.59 50.08
N VAL A 53 65.12 -75.81 50.92
CA VAL A 53 65.11 -76.81 52.00
C VAL A 53 65.66 -76.20 53.29
N PRO A 54 64.98 -76.32 54.45
CA PRO A 54 65.37 -75.59 55.67
C PRO A 54 66.79 -75.94 56.14
N ARG A 55 67.14 -77.23 56.02
CA ARG A 55 68.37 -77.84 56.50
C ARG A 55 69.63 -77.40 55.72
N TRP A 56 69.50 -76.77 54.55
CA TRP A 56 70.64 -76.30 53.76
C TRP A 56 71.07 -74.86 54.08
N GLY A 57 70.38 -74.19 55.02
CA GLY A 57 70.83 -72.94 55.64
C GLY A 57 70.74 -71.67 54.77
N LYS A 58 70.51 -71.81 53.46
CA LYS A 58 70.16 -70.73 52.53
C LYS A 58 69.13 -71.22 51.52
N GLU A 59 68.24 -70.32 51.13
CA GLU A 59 67.27 -70.54 50.06
C GLU A 59 67.96 -70.76 48.70
N ASN A 60 67.27 -71.46 47.80
CA ASN A 60 67.66 -71.74 46.41
C ASN A 60 69.01 -72.47 46.24
N VAL A 61 69.61 -72.97 47.33
CA VAL A 61 70.71 -73.93 47.27
C VAL A 61 70.17 -75.26 46.76
N VAL A 62 70.70 -75.79 45.66
CA VAL A 62 70.30 -77.11 45.12
C VAL A 62 71.45 -78.12 45.03
N ALA A 63 72.65 -77.73 45.48
CA ALA A 63 73.87 -78.55 45.40
C ALA A 63 73.75 -79.89 46.15
N TYR A 64 72.95 -79.93 47.22
CA TYR A 64 72.73 -81.11 48.07
C TYR A 64 71.47 -81.91 47.70
N ALA A 65 70.67 -81.42 46.76
CA ALA A 65 69.37 -82.02 46.40
C ALA A 65 69.53 -83.35 45.66
N LEU A 66 70.51 -83.45 44.77
CA LEU A 66 70.74 -84.61 43.91
C LEU A 66 71.80 -85.54 44.51
N ALA A 67 71.48 -86.84 44.62
CA ALA A 67 72.37 -87.87 45.13
C ALA A 67 73.78 -87.81 44.46
N PRO A 68 74.88 -88.01 45.21
CA PRO A 68 76.24 -87.75 44.68
C PRO A 68 76.60 -88.54 43.42
N SER A 69 76.08 -89.77 43.29
CA SER A 69 76.30 -90.66 42.15
C SER A 69 75.31 -90.49 40.99
N ALA A 70 74.31 -89.62 41.14
CA ALA A 70 73.24 -89.44 40.15
C ALA A 70 73.53 -88.30 39.16
N ALA A 71 73.14 -88.52 37.91
CA ALA A 71 73.17 -87.52 36.84
C ALA A 71 71.88 -86.68 36.77
N SER A 72 70.74 -87.26 37.16
CA SER A 72 69.44 -86.61 37.24
C SER A 72 68.60 -87.20 38.37
N GLY A 73 67.57 -86.47 38.80
CA GLY A 73 66.61 -86.93 39.79
C GLY A 73 65.31 -86.14 39.69
N LYS A 74 64.26 -86.59 40.38
CA LYS A 74 62.92 -86.01 40.30
C LYS A 74 62.32 -85.93 41.70
N VAL A 75 61.63 -84.84 42.00
CA VAL A 75 60.72 -84.76 43.14
C VAL A 75 59.37 -84.27 42.62
N ALA A 76 58.29 -84.93 43.03
CA ALA A 76 56.93 -84.54 42.71
C ALA A 76 56.06 -84.64 43.96
N LEU A 77 55.30 -83.59 44.25
CA LEU A 77 54.33 -83.54 45.34
C LEU A 77 52.95 -83.22 44.77
N VAL A 78 52.01 -84.15 44.95
CA VAL A 78 50.57 -83.89 44.83
C VAL A 78 50.07 -83.43 46.20
N PHE A 79 49.36 -82.31 46.25
CA PHE A 79 48.83 -81.70 47.47
C PHE A 79 47.49 -80.99 47.21
N GLU A 80 46.72 -80.72 48.26
CA GLU A 80 45.44 -80.01 48.20
C GLU A 80 45.48 -78.69 48.99
N VAL A 81 44.79 -77.66 48.51
CA VAL A 81 44.49 -76.42 49.25
C VAL A 81 43.08 -75.96 48.89
N SER A 82 42.25 -75.61 49.87
CA SER A 82 40.86 -75.14 49.68
C SER A 82 40.04 -76.02 48.70
N GLY A 83 40.12 -77.35 48.85
CA GLY A 83 39.41 -78.33 48.01
C GLY A 83 39.93 -78.45 46.57
N ARG A 84 41.11 -77.91 46.26
CA ARG A 84 41.72 -77.95 44.91
C ARG A 84 43.08 -78.64 44.96
N ARG A 85 43.25 -79.67 44.13
CA ARG A 85 44.47 -80.49 44.06
C ARG A 85 45.46 -79.94 43.03
N TYR A 86 46.73 -79.95 43.39
CA TYR A 86 47.85 -79.43 42.60
C TYR A 86 49.00 -80.44 42.58
N ALA A 87 49.81 -80.40 41.53
CA ALA A 87 51.09 -81.11 41.46
C ALA A 87 52.24 -80.09 41.32
N ALA A 88 53.17 -80.09 42.29
CA ALA A 88 54.45 -79.39 42.18
C ALA A 88 55.52 -80.41 41.77
N VAL A 89 56.14 -80.24 40.61
CA VAL A 89 57.16 -81.17 40.08
C VAL A 89 58.46 -80.42 39.80
N ARG A 90 59.58 -80.97 40.26
CA ARG A 90 60.93 -80.45 40.02
C ARG A 90 61.89 -81.54 39.57
N THR A 91 62.54 -81.31 38.44
CA THR A 91 63.55 -82.23 37.86
C THR A 91 64.94 -81.64 38.07
N LEU A 92 65.86 -82.42 38.64
CA LEU A 92 67.25 -82.07 38.90
C LEU A 92 68.18 -82.64 37.83
N LEU A 93 69.25 -81.92 37.51
CA LEU A 93 70.30 -82.35 36.58
C LEU A 93 71.68 -81.96 37.11
N ARG A 94 72.66 -82.87 36.99
CA ARG A 94 74.08 -82.59 37.19
C ARG A 94 74.71 -82.23 35.85
N ASP A 95 75.30 -81.05 35.73
CA ASP A 95 76.04 -80.66 34.52
C ASP A 95 77.40 -81.38 34.41
N ALA A 96 78.03 -81.30 33.24
CA ALA A 96 79.33 -81.92 32.97
C ALA A 96 80.50 -81.36 33.81
N LYS A 97 80.26 -80.31 34.62
CA LYS A 97 81.22 -79.77 35.60
C LYS A 97 80.88 -80.23 37.04
N GLY A 98 79.94 -81.16 37.19
CA GLY A 98 79.49 -81.71 38.48
C GLY A 98 78.45 -80.85 39.20
N THR A 99 78.06 -79.69 38.65
CA THR A 99 77.15 -78.74 39.32
C THR A 99 75.70 -79.21 39.20
N VAL A 100 74.99 -79.29 40.32
CA VAL A 100 73.54 -79.59 40.32
C VAL A 100 72.75 -78.32 40.00
N ARG A 101 71.75 -78.42 39.14
CA ARG A 101 70.73 -77.37 38.89
C ARG A 101 69.34 -77.99 38.78
N THR A 102 68.32 -77.20 39.06
CA THR A 102 66.94 -77.48 38.64
C THR A 102 66.85 -77.33 37.13
N LYS A 103 66.50 -78.41 36.42
CA LYS A 103 66.28 -78.45 34.96
C LYS A 103 64.87 -77.98 34.60
N GLU A 104 63.91 -78.31 35.46
CA GLU A 104 62.47 -78.12 35.25
C GLU A 104 61.84 -77.86 36.62
N ALA A 105 60.93 -76.90 36.68
CA ALA A 105 60.02 -76.71 37.79
C ALA A 105 58.65 -76.35 37.20
N ARG A 106 57.59 -76.95 37.71
CA ARG A 106 56.21 -76.72 37.27
C ARG A 106 55.23 -76.87 38.43
N LEU A 107 54.16 -76.08 38.38
CA LEU A 107 52.97 -76.22 39.21
C LEU A 107 51.77 -76.42 38.28
N ASP A 108 51.05 -77.53 38.45
CA ASP A 108 49.83 -77.84 37.72
C ASP A 108 48.63 -77.93 38.66
N LEU A 109 47.45 -77.55 38.17
CA LEU A 109 46.15 -77.81 38.77
C LEU A 109 45.63 -79.15 38.23
N LEU A 110 45.22 -80.05 39.11
CA LEU A 110 44.75 -81.40 38.77
C LEU A 110 43.22 -81.46 38.65
N ASP A 111 42.72 -82.45 37.89
CA ASP A 111 41.29 -82.71 37.81
C ASP A 111 40.79 -83.40 39.11
N PRO A 112 39.79 -82.83 39.81
CA PRO A 112 39.30 -83.38 41.08
C PRO A 112 38.45 -84.64 40.93
N SER A 113 38.15 -85.12 39.71
CA SER A 113 37.41 -86.37 39.47
C SER A 113 38.26 -87.63 39.65
N ILE A 114 39.59 -87.51 39.62
CA ILE A 114 40.53 -88.62 39.82
C ILE A 114 40.61 -88.95 41.32
N PRO A 115 40.55 -90.22 41.78
CA PRO A 115 40.69 -90.56 43.20
C PRO A 115 41.98 -90.03 43.84
N ALA A 116 42.01 -89.85 45.16
CA ALA A 116 43.17 -89.26 45.86
C ALA A 116 44.26 -90.31 46.20
N ASP A 117 43.87 -91.56 46.35
CA ASP A 117 44.69 -92.76 46.57
C ASP A 117 45.39 -93.28 45.29
N ALA A 118 44.92 -92.83 44.13
CA ALA A 118 45.42 -93.18 42.80
C ALA A 118 46.94 -92.95 42.64
N ASP A 119 47.56 -93.63 41.67
CA ASP A 119 49.01 -93.54 41.48
C ASP A 119 49.46 -92.15 40.95
N LEU A 120 50.76 -91.84 40.98
CA LEU A 120 51.25 -90.52 40.57
C LEU A 120 50.96 -90.23 39.08
N VAL A 121 50.95 -91.25 38.22
CA VAL A 121 50.67 -91.12 36.79
C VAL A 121 49.17 -90.86 36.59
N GLU A 122 48.31 -91.58 37.31
CA GLU A 122 46.85 -91.36 37.30
C GLU A 122 46.50 -89.97 37.85
N LEU A 123 47.00 -89.60 39.04
CA LEU A 123 46.80 -88.28 39.65
C LEU A 123 47.21 -87.11 38.74
N THR A 124 48.22 -87.31 37.87
CA THR A 124 48.70 -86.26 36.94
C THR A 124 48.16 -86.39 35.51
N ALA A 125 47.35 -87.42 35.22
CA ALA A 125 46.87 -87.75 33.88
C ALA A 125 46.03 -86.64 33.23
N THR A 126 45.24 -85.91 34.02
CA THR A 126 44.53 -84.69 33.58
C THR A 126 44.96 -83.53 34.45
N SER A 127 45.73 -82.61 33.88
CA SER A 127 46.33 -81.48 34.58
C SER A 127 46.42 -80.24 33.68
N ARG A 128 46.32 -79.06 34.29
CA ARG A 128 46.42 -77.75 33.63
C ARG A 128 47.56 -76.95 34.26
N PRO A 129 48.56 -76.47 33.48
CA PRO A 129 49.67 -75.69 34.04
C PRO A 129 49.16 -74.40 34.69
N VAL A 130 49.84 -74.01 35.78
CA VAL A 130 49.58 -72.78 36.53
C VAL A 130 50.82 -71.89 36.49
N ALA A 131 52.00 -72.45 36.75
CA ALA A 131 53.28 -71.74 36.64
C ALA A 131 54.43 -72.69 36.25
N GLU A 132 55.46 -72.14 35.61
CA GLU A 132 56.68 -72.85 35.20
C GLU A 132 57.95 -72.06 35.55
N GLY A 133 59.07 -72.76 35.69
CA GLY A 133 60.39 -72.17 35.94
C GLY A 133 60.49 -71.47 37.30
N GLU A 134 61.02 -70.24 37.29
CA GLU A 134 61.26 -69.45 38.51
C GLU A 134 59.96 -68.97 39.18
N GLN A 135 58.87 -68.81 38.41
CA GLN A 135 57.58 -68.33 38.92
C GLN A 135 56.89 -69.32 39.87
N VAL A 136 57.24 -70.62 39.79
CA VAL A 136 56.62 -71.69 40.58
C VAL A 136 56.64 -71.41 42.08
N ALA A 137 57.73 -70.87 42.63
CA ALA A 137 57.80 -70.59 44.07
C ALA A 137 56.85 -69.44 44.51
N ALA A 138 56.65 -68.44 43.64
CA ALA A 138 55.74 -67.32 43.90
C ALA A 138 54.27 -67.73 43.72
N GLU A 139 53.96 -68.53 42.69
CA GLU A 139 52.61 -69.06 42.49
C GLU A 139 52.24 -70.07 43.59
N VAL A 140 53.17 -70.91 44.03
CA VAL A 140 52.97 -71.77 45.20
C VAL A 140 52.65 -70.93 46.44
N ALA A 141 53.36 -69.83 46.70
CA ALA A 141 53.03 -68.94 47.81
C ALA A 141 51.63 -68.29 47.66
N GLN A 142 51.20 -67.94 46.45
CA GLN A 142 49.83 -67.45 46.20
C GLN A 142 48.75 -68.54 46.34
N VAL A 143 49.09 -69.81 46.13
CA VAL A 143 48.18 -70.96 46.31
C VAL A 143 48.12 -71.40 47.78
N THR A 144 49.26 -71.48 48.48
CA THR A 144 49.35 -71.93 49.90
C THR A 144 49.05 -70.82 50.90
N GLY A 145 49.23 -69.56 50.53
CA GLY A 145 49.04 -68.39 51.40
C GLY A 145 50.27 -68.03 52.23
N LEU A 146 51.38 -68.75 52.06
CA LEU A 146 52.61 -68.53 52.80
C LEU A 146 53.82 -68.42 51.87
N GLU A 147 54.64 -67.39 52.10
CA GLU A 147 56.04 -67.42 51.66
C GLU A 147 56.80 -68.58 52.30
N TYR A 148 57.84 -69.08 51.62
CA TYR A 148 58.68 -70.17 52.10
C TYR A 148 59.14 -70.01 53.56
N LYS A 149 59.63 -68.81 53.93
CA LYS A 149 60.11 -68.49 55.29
C LYS A 149 59.05 -68.80 56.37
N PHE A 150 57.79 -68.46 56.09
CA PHE A 150 56.66 -68.63 56.99
C PHE A 150 56.09 -70.06 56.91
N PHE A 151 56.11 -70.70 55.74
CA PHE A 151 55.82 -72.13 55.61
C PHE A 151 56.74 -72.98 56.51
N THR A 152 58.01 -72.59 56.64
CA THR A 152 59.00 -73.20 57.54
C THR A 152 58.94 -72.73 59.01
N GLN A 153 57.87 -72.01 59.38
CA GLN A 153 57.56 -71.58 60.75
C GLN A 153 56.12 -71.95 61.19
N CYS A 154 55.22 -72.23 60.24
CA CYS A 154 53.81 -72.53 60.50
C CYS A 154 53.42 -73.97 60.12
N VAL A 155 53.94 -74.51 59.02
CA VAL A 155 53.55 -75.83 58.47
C VAL A 155 54.63 -76.86 58.72
N VAL A 156 55.90 -76.54 58.45
CA VAL A 156 57.04 -77.40 58.76
C VAL A 156 57.83 -76.77 59.90
N LEU A 157 57.98 -77.47 61.02
CA LEU A 157 58.85 -77.07 62.13
C LEU A 157 60.14 -77.91 62.10
N PRO A 158 61.22 -77.41 61.46
CA PRO A 158 62.48 -78.14 61.31
C PRO A 158 63.29 -78.20 62.63
N GLN A 159 64.10 -79.25 62.78
CA GLN A 159 64.89 -79.51 63.98
C GLN A 159 65.66 -78.27 64.49
N GLY A 160 65.43 -77.90 65.75
CA GLY A 160 66.13 -76.79 66.43
C GLY A 160 65.64 -75.38 66.09
N ARG A 161 64.58 -75.22 65.30
CA ARG A 161 64.02 -73.90 64.90
C ARG A 161 62.61 -73.62 65.40
N PHE A 162 62.02 -74.53 66.20
CA PHE A 162 60.67 -74.39 66.78
C PHE A 162 60.39 -73.00 67.37
N ALA A 163 61.37 -72.40 68.05
CA ALA A 163 61.24 -71.11 68.72
C ALA A 163 61.25 -69.87 67.80
N GLU A 164 61.43 -69.99 66.48
CA GLU A 164 61.61 -68.82 65.59
C GLU A 164 60.43 -67.84 65.68
N PHE A 165 59.18 -68.31 65.60
CA PHE A 165 58.01 -67.43 65.72
C PHE A 165 57.82 -66.85 67.13
N LEU A 166 58.10 -67.65 68.17
CA LEU A 166 58.09 -67.24 69.58
C LEU A 166 59.16 -66.19 69.90
N HIS A 167 60.17 -66.01 69.04
CA HIS A 167 61.28 -65.08 69.23
C HIS A 167 61.38 -63.98 68.17
N ALA A 168 60.55 -64.02 67.13
CA ALA A 168 60.40 -63.01 66.09
C ALA A 168 60.19 -61.59 66.64
N THR A 169 60.42 -60.54 65.84
CA THR A 169 60.10 -59.17 66.26
C THR A 169 58.59 -58.89 66.12
N PRO A 170 58.06 -57.85 66.79
CA PRO A 170 56.69 -57.39 66.52
C PRO A 170 56.42 -57.06 65.04
N SER A 171 57.43 -56.63 64.26
CA SER A 171 57.28 -56.38 62.83
C SER A 171 57.14 -57.69 62.05
N ASP A 172 58.02 -58.68 62.29
CA ASP A 172 57.94 -59.98 61.59
C ASP A 172 56.62 -60.71 61.91
N ARG A 173 56.14 -60.60 63.17
CA ARG A 173 54.82 -61.10 63.58
C ARG A 173 53.68 -60.36 62.86
N GLN A 174 53.77 -59.03 62.73
CA GLN A 174 52.77 -58.25 61.99
C GLN A 174 52.77 -58.63 60.50
N ASP A 175 53.93 -58.74 59.87
CA ASP A 175 54.06 -59.08 58.44
C ASP A 175 53.49 -60.48 58.13
N LEU A 176 53.68 -61.45 59.04
CA LEU A 176 53.03 -62.76 58.96
C LEU A 176 51.50 -62.64 59.04
N LEU A 177 50.98 -61.92 60.03
CA LEU A 177 49.53 -61.74 60.20
C LEU A 177 48.90 -60.99 59.01
N VAL A 178 49.59 -59.99 58.44
CA VAL A 178 49.15 -59.30 57.22
C VAL A 178 48.96 -60.26 56.04
N GLN A 179 49.88 -61.22 55.84
CA GLN A 179 49.77 -62.22 54.77
C GLN A 179 48.66 -63.25 55.04
N LEU A 180 48.46 -63.63 56.31
CA LEU A 180 47.42 -64.57 56.72
C LEU A 180 46.00 -63.99 56.67
N LEU A 181 45.86 -62.67 56.86
CA LEU A 181 44.57 -61.96 56.91
C LEU A 181 44.11 -61.42 55.54
N ASP A 182 44.88 -61.65 54.45
CA ASP A 182 44.62 -61.15 53.08
C ASP A 182 44.38 -59.61 53.03
N ALA A 183 45.13 -58.86 53.86
CA ALA A 183 44.86 -57.44 54.11
C ALA A 183 45.03 -56.52 52.89
N ASP A 184 45.64 -57.02 51.80
CA ASP A 184 45.72 -56.36 50.48
C ASP A 184 44.35 -55.89 49.95
N VAL A 185 43.24 -56.52 50.37
CA VAL A 185 41.88 -56.08 50.05
C VAL A 185 41.63 -54.63 50.50
N TYR A 186 42.15 -54.22 51.65
CA TYR A 186 41.94 -52.85 52.17
C TYR A 186 42.73 -51.80 51.37
N GLU A 187 43.92 -52.14 50.88
CA GLU A 187 44.69 -51.31 49.96
C GLU A 187 44.00 -51.17 48.58
N GLN A 188 43.26 -52.20 48.13
CA GLN A 188 42.39 -52.09 46.95
C GLN A 188 41.20 -51.15 47.19
N VAL A 189 40.52 -51.26 48.34
CA VAL A 189 39.43 -50.33 48.74
C VAL A 189 39.95 -48.90 48.82
N ARG A 190 41.15 -48.68 49.37
CA ARG A 190 41.79 -47.35 49.43
C ARG A 190 42.05 -46.78 48.04
N LYS A 191 42.57 -47.58 47.10
CA LYS A 191 42.78 -47.17 45.70
C LYS A 191 41.46 -46.79 45.03
N ALA A 192 40.38 -47.55 45.27
CA ALA A 192 39.05 -47.23 44.76
C ALA A 192 38.49 -45.92 45.35
N ALA A 193 38.68 -45.68 46.65
CA ALA A 193 38.25 -44.46 47.32
C ALA A 193 38.93 -43.20 46.74
N VAL A 194 40.25 -43.21 46.51
CA VAL A 194 40.97 -42.09 45.85
C VAL A 194 40.46 -41.86 44.41
N ALA A 195 40.13 -42.93 43.68
CA ALA A 195 39.57 -42.81 42.34
C ALA A 195 38.11 -42.29 42.34
N GLU A 196 37.35 -42.53 43.41
CA GLU A 196 36.01 -41.95 43.61
C GLU A 196 36.11 -40.46 43.96
N GLU A 197 36.95 -40.08 44.93
CA GLU A 197 37.22 -38.68 45.32
C GLU A 197 37.55 -37.82 44.09
N SER A 198 38.46 -38.30 43.23
CA SER A 198 38.86 -37.56 42.03
C SER A 198 37.71 -37.39 41.02
N ARG A 199 36.88 -38.42 40.81
CA ARG A 199 35.72 -38.36 39.91
C ARG A 199 34.65 -37.42 40.43
N GLN A 200 34.36 -37.46 41.73
CA GLN A 200 33.34 -36.64 42.36
C GLN A 200 33.75 -35.16 42.41
N ASN A 201 35.02 -34.86 42.68
CA ASN A 201 35.55 -33.50 42.58
C ASN A 201 35.45 -32.92 41.15
N GLN A 202 35.78 -33.71 40.11
CA GLN A 202 35.62 -33.29 38.71
C GLN A 202 34.14 -33.06 38.34
N ALA A 203 33.22 -33.90 38.82
CA ALA A 203 31.79 -33.74 38.60
C ALA A 203 31.22 -32.49 39.31
N ALA A 204 31.66 -32.22 40.53
CA ALA A 204 31.33 -31.00 41.27
C ALA A 204 31.87 -29.74 40.56
N GLU A 205 33.13 -29.75 40.09
CA GLU A 205 33.72 -28.63 39.37
C GLU A 205 32.99 -28.33 38.06
N PHE A 206 32.66 -29.37 37.27
CA PHE A 206 31.87 -29.22 36.06
C PHE A 206 30.48 -28.62 36.34
N ALA A 207 29.75 -29.17 37.33
CA ALA A 207 28.43 -28.66 37.70
C ALA A 207 28.49 -27.21 38.23
N ARG A 208 29.54 -26.85 38.98
CA ARG A 208 29.81 -25.48 39.46
C ARG A 208 30.15 -24.54 38.30
N GLY A 209 30.86 -25.04 37.29
CA GLY A 209 31.16 -24.32 36.05
C GLY A 209 29.90 -23.95 35.28
N GLU A 210 28.98 -24.91 35.08
CA GLU A 210 27.67 -24.65 34.46
C GLU A 210 26.81 -23.71 35.30
N LEU A 211 26.78 -23.89 36.63
CA LEU A 211 26.04 -23.03 37.57
C LEU A 211 26.48 -21.56 37.48
N SER A 212 27.78 -21.28 37.34
CA SER A 212 28.28 -19.91 37.26
C SER A 212 27.79 -19.14 36.03
N ARG A 213 27.41 -19.83 34.95
CA ARG A 213 26.78 -19.21 33.75
C ARG A 213 25.34 -18.78 33.98
N LEU A 214 24.71 -19.21 35.07
CA LEU A 214 23.33 -18.90 35.44
C LEU A 214 23.23 -17.88 36.59
N HIS A 215 24.33 -17.21 36.98
CA HIS A 215 24.35 -16.29 38.12
C HIS A 215 23.39 -15.08 37.97
N ASP A 216 23.06 -14.67 36.75
CA ASP A 216 22.06 -13.63 36.44
C ASP A 216 20.59 -14.08 36.62
N ALA A 217 20.34 -15.35 36.96
CA ALA A 217 19.00 -15.93 37.11
C ALA A 217 18.58 -16.09 38.59
N ASP A 218 18.68 -15.00 39.36
CA ASP A 218 18.29 -14.96 40.76
C ASP A 218 16.78 -14.67 40.96
N GLU A 219 16.35 -14.58 42.21
CA GLU A 219 14.97 -14.25 42.58
C GLU A 219 14.57 -12.84 42.13
N ARG A 220 15.50 -11.88 42.18
CA ARG A 220 15.27 -10.49 41.77
C ARG A 220 15.09 -10.36 40.26
N ALA A 221 15.84 -11.13 39.49
CA ALA A 221 15.70 -11.21 38.04
C ALA A 221 14.35 -11.81 37.62
N GLU A 222 13.80 -12.77 38.37
CA GLU A 222 12.45 -13.28 38.10
C GLU A 222 11.39 -12.23 38.44
N GLU A 223 11.48 -11.60 39.61
CA GLU A 223 10.48 -10.60 40.04
C GLU A 223 10.49 -9.38 39.11
N ALA A 224 11.65 -8.82 38.77
CA ALA A 224 11.77 -7.71 37.82
C ALA A 224 11.25 -8.08 36.41
N ALA A 225 11.42 -9.34 35.96
CA ALA A 225 10.82 -9.79 34.71
C ALA A 225 9.29 -9.95 34.81
N ARG A 226 8.77 -10.34 35.97
CA ARG A 226 7.35 -10.51 36.27
C ARG A 226 6.61 -9.18 36.37
N GLU A 227 7.15 -8.23 37.13
CA GLU A 227 6.68 -6.84 37.20
C GLU A 227 6.66 -6.21 35.80
N ARG A 228 7.74 -6.41 35.02
CA ARG A 228 7.84 -5.90 33.65
C ARG A 228 6.78 -6.48 32.72
N ALA A 229 6.50 -7.78 32.81
CA ALA A 229 5.45 -8.43 32.02
C ALA A 229 4.05 -7.92 32.44
N ALA A 230 3.75 -7.87 33.74
CA ALA A 230 2.47 -7.39 34.26
C ALA A 230 2.20 -5.92 33.87
N ALA A 231 3.20 -5.05 33.94
CA ALA A 231 3.10 -3.66 33.51
C ALA A 231 2.81 -3.53 32.00
N LEU A 232 3.44 -4.35 31.16
CA LEU A 232 3.23 -4.33 29.70
C LEU A 232 1.88 -4.94 29.27
N HIS A 233 1.36 -5.95 29.98
CA HIS A 233 -0.02 -6.43 29.78
C HIS A 233 -1.04 -5.35 30.18
N THR A 234 -0.87 -4.73 31.34
CA THR A 234 -1.71 -3.60 31.81
C THR A 234 -1.69 -2.44 30.81
N LEU A 235 -0.51 -2.12 30.25
CA LEU A 235 -0.37 -1.13 29.17
C LEU A 235 -1.11 -1.59 27.90
N SER A 236 -1.01 -2.85 27.50
CA SER A 236 -1.65 -3.37 26.28
C SER A 236 -3.18 -3.26 26.34
N GLU A 237 -3.80 -3.59 27.48
CA GLU A 237 -5.24 -3.39 27.70
C GLU A 237 -5.61 -1.90 27.63
N ARG A 238 -4.84 -1.04 28.32
CA ARG A 238 -5.11 0.41 28.36
C ARG A 238 -4.92 1.08 26.99
N VAL A 239 -3.92 0.68 26.22
CA VAL A 239 -3.66 1.14 24.84
C VAL A 239 -4.79 0.72 23.90
N GLY A 240 -5.39 -0.46 24.11
CA GLY A 240 -6.61 -0.88 23.40
C GLY A 240 -7.75 0.12 23.60
N ALA A 241 -8.08 0.44 24.86
CA ALA A 241 -9.13 1.39 25.21
C ALA A 241 -8.83 2.83 24.73
N ASP A 242 -7.61 3.33 24.96
CA ASP A 242 -7.17 4.67 24.54
C ASP A 242 -7.23 4.82 22.99
N LEU A 243 -7.00 3.75 22.23
CA LEU A 243 -7.13 3.76 20.75
C LEU A 243 -8.58 3.74 20.28
N GLU A 244 -9.51 3.13 21.03
CA GLU A 244 -10.95 3.20 20.71
C GLU A 244 -11.52 4.59 21.00
N GLU A 245 -11.13 5.20 22.13
CA GLU A 245 -11.44 6.61 22.44
C GLU A 245 -10.89 7.55 21.36
N LEU A 246 -9.64 7.37 20.94
CA LEU A 246 -9.04 8.17 19.86
C LEU A 246 -9.80 8.04 18.53
N ARG A 247 -10.22 6.83 18.14
CA ARG A 247 -11.03 6.62 16.91
C ARG A 247 -12.35 7.38 16.99
N ALA A 248 -13.02 7.38 18.14
CA ALA A 248 -14.26 8.13 18.34
C ALA A 248 -14.03 9.65 18.26
N LEU A 249 -12.93 10.15 18.83
CA LEU A 249 -12.55 11.57 18.75
C LEU A 249 -12.18 12.02 17.33
N ASP A 250 -11.47 11.20 16.56
CA ASP A 250 -11.18 11.46 15.14
C ASP A 250 -12.44 11.51 14.29
N GLU A 251 -13.39 10.58 14.49
CA GLU A 251 -14.65 10.58 13.72
C GLU A 251 -15.58 11.73 14.10
N ALA A 252 -15.58 12.14 15.37
CA ALA A 252 -16.23 13.37 15.82
C ALA A 252 -15.61 14.62 15.16
N ALA A 253 -14.27 14.66 15.01
CA ALA A 253 -13.58 15.76 14.33
C ALA A 253 -13.92 15.82 12.83
N LYS A 254 -13.95 14.67 12.12
CA LYS A 254 -14.41 14.59 10.71
C LYS A 254 -15.87 15.04 10.56
N THR A 255 -16.73 14.62 11.48
CA THR A 255 -18.16 14.99 11.46
C THR A 255 -18.32 16.50 11.63
N ALA A 256 -17.63 17.11 12.59
CA ALA A 256 -17.64 18.54 12.80
C ALA A 256 -17.05 19.34 11.61
N ASP A 257 -16.02 18.81 10.94
CA ASP A 257 -15.50 19.43 9.71
C ASP A 257 -16.50 19.38 8.56
N ALA A 258 -17.21 18.25 8.37
CA ALA A 258 -18.24 18.11 7.34
C ALA A 258 -19.41 19.09 7.56
N GLU A 259 -19.85 19.28 8.82
CA GLU A 259 -20.82 20.33 9.18
C GLU A 259 -20.29 21.72 8.85
N ARG A 260 -19.07 22.04 9.31
CA ARG A 260 -18.39 23.33 9.14
C ARG A 260 -18.26 23.71 7.66
N VAL A 261 -17.77 22.79 6.82
CA VAL A 261 -17.69 22.96 5.36
C VAL A 261 -19.07 23.15 4.73
N THR A 262 -20.11 22.49 5.24
CA THR A 262 -21.49 22.63 4.75
C THR A 262 -22.05 24.03 5.04
N VAL A 263 -21.86 24.56 6.26
CA VAL A 263 -22.33 25.92 6.60
C VAL A 263 -21.51 26.99 5.88
N LEU A 264 -20.20 26.81 5.72
CA LEU A 264 -19.34 27.71 4.93
C LEU A 264 -19.75 27.74 3.44
N ARG A 265 -20.17 26.61 2.86
CA ARG A 265 -20.73 26.56 1.50
C ARG A 265 -22.06 27.32 1.40
N ALA A 266 -22.94 27.19 2.38
CA ALA A 266 -24.19 27.94 2.42
C ALA A 266 -23.97 29.47 2.52
N LEU A 267 -22.99 29.90 3.31
CA LEU A 267 -22.57 31.30 3.38
C LEU A 267 -22.05 31.82 2.02
N ALA A 268 -21.23 31.03 1.32
CA ALA A 268 -20.74 31.40 0.00
C ALA A 268 -21.87 31.53 -1.04
N GLN A 269 -22.90 30.68 -0.96
CA GLN A 269 -24.08 30.76 -1.84
C GLN A 269 -24.91 32.03 -1.56
N LEU A 270 -25.18 32.35 -0.30
CA LEU A 270 -25.87 33.60 0.07
C LEU A 270 -25.06 34.84 -0.34
N GLY A 271 -23.74 34.82 -0.11
CA GLY A 271 -22.83 35.92 -0.46
C GLY A 271 -22.66 36.18 -1.97
N ALA A 272 -23.06 35.24 -2.83
CA ALA A 272 -23.02 35.41 -4.28
C ALA A 272 -24.18 36.25 -4.85
N LEU A 273 -25.25 36.47 -4.07
CA LEU A 273 -26.37 37.33 -4.48
C LEU A 273 -25.96 38.81 -4.46
N ALA A 274 -26.07 39.50 -5.60
CA ALA A 274 -25.80 40.93 -5.73
C ALA A 274 -26.83 41.61 -6.65
N LEU A 275 -27.09 42.91 -6.41
CA LEU A 275 -27.99 43.72 -7.22
C LEU A 275 -27.37 44.00 -8.62
N PRO A 276 -28.05 43.67 -9.73
CA PRO A 276 -27.58 44.09 -11.06
C PRO A 276 -27.70 45.61 -11.22
N GLY A 277 -26.63 46.26 -11.69
CA GLY A 277 -26.53 47.72 -11.74
C GLY A 277 -27.54 48.44 -12.64
N GLU A 278 -28.25 47.72 -13.51
CA GLU A 278 -29.31 48.26 -14.38
C GLU A 278 -30.71 48.27 -13.73
N VAL A 279 -30.89 47.67 -12.54
CA VAL A 279 -32.18 47.60 -11.84
C VAL A 279 -32.59 48.93 -11.18
N PRO A 280 -31.72 49.68 -10.48
CA PRO A 280 -32.08 50.98 -9.90
C PRO A 280 -32.59 51.97 -10.95
N GLY A 281 -33.73 52.60 -10.69
CA GLY A 281 -34.34 53.60 -11.58
C GLY A 281 -35.03 53.03 -12.83
N LEU A 282 -35.02 51.71 -13.06
CA LEU A 282 -35.67 51.10 -14.22
C LEU A 282 -37.19 51.35 -14.25
N ALA A 283 -37.86 51.25 -13.09
CA ALA A 283 -39.29 51.55 -12.94
C ALA A 283 -39.64 53.04 -13.12
N GLU A 284 -38.68 53.95 -12.95
CA GLU A 284 -38.83 55.39 -13.23
C GLU A 284 -38.63 55.68 -14.72
N SER A 285 -37.63 55.03 -15.34
CA SER A 285 -37.38 55.09 -16.78
C SER A 285 -38.59 54.59 -17.59
N ALA A 286 -39.18 53.46 -17.20
CA ALA A 286 -40.38 52.91 -17.82
C ALA A 286 -41.60 53.84 -17.73
N ARG A 287 -41.85 54.45 -16.55
CA ARG A 287 -42.93 55.44 -16.38
C ARG A 287 -42.78 56.63 -17.32
N ARG A 288 -41.59 57.24 -17.34
CA ARG A 288 -41.28 58.40 -18.21
C ARG A 288 -41.37 58.07 -19.70
N ALA A 289 -41.07 56.83 -20.10
CA ALA A 289 -41.26 56.39 -21.49
C ALA A 289 -42.75 56.34 -21.86
N THR A 290 -43.59 55.76 -20.99
CA THR A 290 -45.04 55.63 -21.20
C THR A 290 -45.73 56.99 -21.26
N GLU A 291 -45.44 57.90 -20.31
CA GLU A 291 -45.99 59.27 -20.28
C GLU A 291 -45.70 60.04 -21.58
N ARG A 292 -44.48 59.90 -22.12
CA ARG A 292 -44.07 60.50 -23.40
C ARG A 292 -44.81 59.87 -24.58
N ALA A 293 -44.99 58.54 -24.58
CA ALA A 293 -45.70 57.84 -25.64
C ALA A 293 -47.19 58.22 -25.69
N GLU A 294 -47.86 58.29 -24.53
CA GLU A 294 -49.23 58.78 -24.45
C GLU A 294 -49.37 60.23 -24.93
N THR A 295 -48.45 61.11 -24.52
CA THR A 295 -48.48 62.53 -24.91
C THR A 295 -48.33 62.68 -26.42
N ALA A 296 -47.36 61.99 -27.03
CA ALA A 296 -47.13 62.03 -28.48
C ALA A 296 -48.28 61.38 -29.27
N ALA A 297 -48.88 60.30 -28.78
CA ALA A 297 -50.02 59.66 -29.42
C ALA A 297 -51.29 60.54 -29.42
N ARG A 298 -51.55 61.28 -28.33
CA ARG A 298 -52.65 62.26 -28.27
C ARG A 298 -52.47 63.40 -29.26
N GLU A 299 -51.25 63.93 -29.39
CA GLU A 299 -50.94 65.00 -30.33
C GLU A 299 -50.98 64.53 -31.79
N GLN A 300 -50.55 63.30 -32.07
CA GLN A 300 -50.73 62.68 -33.38
C GLN A 300 -52.21 62.61 -33.75
N ALA A 301 -53.06 62.04 -32.89
CA ALA A 301 -54.49 61.91 -33.16
C ALA A 301 -55.19 63.27 -33.36
N ARG A 302 -54.75 64.31 -32.64
CA ARG A 302 -55.24 65.69 -32.81
C ARG A 302 -54.91 66.26 -34.20
N LEU A 303 -53.70 66.02 -34.70
CA LEU A 303 -53.25 66.55 -35.98
C LEU A 303 -53.74 65.71 -37.17
N ASP A 304 -53.87 64.40 -37.00
CA ASP A 304 -54.49 63.48 -37.98
C ASP A 304 -55.93 63.92 -38.30
N ALA A 305 -56.74 64.23 -37.27
CA ALA A 305 -58.12 64.69 -37.45
C ALA A 305 -58.22 66.12 -38.06
N LEU A 306 -57.23 66.98 -37.82
CA LEU A 306 -57.17 68.31 -38.44
C LEU A 306 -56.73 68.25 -39.92
N GLU A 307 -55.93 67.25 -40.32
CA GLU A 307 -55.57 66.97 -41.71
C GLU A 307 -56.84 66.59 -42.50
N GLU A 308 -57.62 65.64 -41.98
CA GLU A 308 -58.90 65.19 -42.55
C GLU A 308 -59.94 66.33 -42.69
N GLN A 309 -60.16 67.13 -41.64
CA GLN A 309 -61.11 68.24 -41.70
C GLN A 309 -60.70 69.29 -42.76
N ALA A 310 -59.42 69.67 -42.81
CA ALA A 310 -58.97 70.71 -43.73
C ALA A 310 -59.04 70.28 -45.20
N GLU A 311 -58.88 68.98 -45.48
CA GLU A 311 -59.02 68.43 -46.83
C GLU A 311 -60.48 68.45 -47.31
N ALA A 312 -61.43 68.09 -46.44
CA ALA A 312 -62.86 68.19 -46.74
C ALA A 312 -63.32 69.65 -46.95
N GLU A 313 -62.77 70.61 -46.20
CA GLU A 313 -63.03 72.05 -46.41
C GLU A 313 -62.52 72.56 -47.78
N LEU A 314 -61.44 71.99 -48.30
CA LEU A 314 -60.89 72.34 -49.62
C LEU A 314 -61.72 71.73 -50.76
N GLU A 315 -62.11 70.46 -50.66
CA GLU A 315 -62.90 69.77 -51.70
C GLU A 315 -64.28 70.43 -51.90
N ALA A 316 -64.87 70.97 -50.84
CA ALA A 316 -66.16 71.66 -50.88
C ALA A 316 -66.17 72.98 -51.70
N LEU A 317 -65.00 73.53 -52.08
CA LEU A 317 -64.89 74.79 -52.83
C LEU A 317 -64.95 74.61 -54.37
N GLY A 318 -64.86 73.37 -54.87
CA GLY A 318 -65.05 73.03 -56.29
C GLY A 318 -63.80 73.11 -57.17
N ASP A 319 -63.96 72.78 -58.46
CA ASP A 319 -62.85 72.67 -59.41
C ASP A 319 -62.35 74.04 -59.91
N GLN A 320 -61.17 74.42 -59.43
CA GLN A 320 -60.38 75.58 -59.85
C GLN A 320 -60.18 75.63 -61.39
N THR A 321 -60.05 74.46 -62.04
CA THR A 321 -59.79 74.31 -63.47
C THR A 321 -61.00 74.69 -64.33
N ALA A 322 -62.20 74.24 -63.93
CA ALA A 322 -63.45 74.60 -64.59
C ALA A 322 -63.75 76.10 -64.45
N LEU A 323 -63.66 76.63 -63.23
CA LEU A 323 -63.89 78.05 -62.92
C LEU A 323 -62.98 78.98 -63.74
N THR A 324 -61.68 78.66 -63.81
CA THR A 324 -60.70 79.46 -64.58
C THR A 324 -61.03 79.48 -66.09
N ARG A 325 -61.60 78.40 -66.63
CA ARG A 325 -61.97 78.32 -68.05
C ARG A 325 -63.22 79.14 -68.39
N GLU A 326 -64.20 79.17 -67.50
CA GLU A 326 -65.44 79.93 -67.69
C GLU A 326 -65.19 81.44 -67.75
N LEU A 327 -64.29 81.94 -66.88
CA LEU A 327 -63.89 83.35 -66.83
C LEU A 327 -63.29 83.87 -68.15
N ALA A 328 -62.51 83.03 -68.84
CA ALA A 328 -61.84 83.39 -70.09
C ALA A 328 -62.81 83.58 -71.28
N ASP A 329 -63.82 82.72 -71.41
CA ASP A 329 -64.83 82.79 -72.49
C ASP A 329 -65.74 84.01 -72.35
N LEU A 330 -66.18 84.32 -71.12
CA LEU A 330 -66.96 85.54 -70.84
C LEU A 330 -66.20 86.82 -71.24
N THR A 331 -64.88 86.85 -71.03
CA THR A 331 -64.03 88.02 -71.28
C THR A 331 -63.90 88.37 -72.77
N ASP A 332 -63.77 87.38 -73.68
CA ASP A 332 -63.66 87.67 -75.12
C ASP A 332 -64.99 88.13 -75.74
N ARG A 333 -66.13 87.70 -75.17
CA ARG A 333 -67.47 88.12 -75.64
C ARG A 333 -67.69 89.62 -75.45
N THR A 334 -67.31 90.17 -74.29
CA THR A 334 -67.41 91.61 -73.97
C THR A 334 -66.68 92.49 -75.00
N ARG A 335 -65.54 92.01 -75.51
CA ARG A 335 -64.73 92.74 -76.50
C ARG A 335 -65.44 92.85 -77.86
N ARG A 336 -66.00 91.75 -78.36
CA ARG A 336 -66.60 91.69 -79.70
C ARG A 336 -67.83 92.57 -79.86
N THR A 337 -68.66 92.68 -78.82
CA THR A 337 -69.88 93.51 -78.88
C THR A 337 -69.57 95.01 -79.04
N ALA A 338 -68.50 95.51 -78.42
CA ALA A 338 -68.07 96.91 -78.58
C ALA A 338 -67.55 97.22 -80.00
N GLU A 339 -66.91 96.25 -80.66
CA GLU A 339 -66.43 96.39 -82.05
C GLU A 339 -67.60 96.47 -83.05
N ALA A 340 -68.74 95.85 -82.76
CA ALA A 340 -69.92 95.82 -83.63
C ALA A 340 -70.67 97.17 -83.71
N GLU A 341 -70.85 97.85 -82.59
CA GLU A 341 -71.61 99.10 -82.52
C GLU A 341 -70.92 100.23 -83.28
N ALA A 342 -69.59 100.33 -83.17
CA ALA A 342 -68.80 101.34 -83.87
C ALA A 342 -68.90 101.23 -85.41
N ALA A 343 -68.87 100.01 -85.95
CA ALA A 343 -68.94 99.78 -87.40
C ALA A 343 -70.29 100.20 -88.01
N ARG A 344 -71.38 100.15 -87.23
CA ARG A 344 -72.73 100.48 -87.70
C ARG A 344 -72.91 101.98 -87.93
N ALA A 345 -72.39 102.82 -87.04
CA ALA A 345 -72.54 104.28 -87.12
C ALA A 345 -71.84 104.90 -88.36
N GLU A 346 -70.76 104.30 -88.87
CA GLU A 346 -70.09 104.80 -90.09
C GLU A 346 -70.93 104.52 -91.35
N ALA A 347 -71.65 103.39 -91.41
CA ALA A 347 -72.44 102.97 -92.57
C ALA A 347 -73.60 103.94 -92.88
N ASP A 348 -74.32 104.36 -91.84
CA ASP A 348 -75.46 105.28 -91.97
C ASP A 348 -75.03 106.64 -92.54
N THR A 349 -73.83 107.12 -92.17
CA THR A 349 -73.27 108.41 -92.62
C THR A 349 -72.96 108.43 -94.11
N VAL A 350 -72.37 107.35 -94.65
CA VAL A 350 -72.03 107.25 -96.08
C VAL A 350 -73.28 107.15 -96.96
N THR A 351 -74.30 106.44 -96.47
CA THR A 351 -75.56 106.21 -97.19
C THR A 351 -76.29 107.52 -97.52
N ALA A 352 -76.22 108.54 -96.64
CA ALA A 352 -76.82 109.85 -96.90
C ALA A 352 -76.15 110.61 -98.07
N GLN A 353 -74.83 110.49 -98.23
CA GLN A 353 -74.07 111.20 -99.28
C GLN A 353 -74.35 110.65 -100.69
N LEU A 354 -74.72 109.37 -100.80
CA LEU A 354 -75.03 108.72 -102.07
C LEU A 354 -76.27 109.33 -102.76
N ALA A 355 -77.30 109.68 -101.98
CA ALA A 355 -78.56 110.20 -102.50
C ALA A 355 -78.37 111.54 -103.25
N GLU A 356 -77.59 112.47 -102.67
CA GLU A 356 -77.25 113.78 -103.26
C GLU A 356 -76.53 113.63 -104.63
N ALA A 357 -75.64 112.65 -104.74
CA ALA A 357 -74.90 112.39 -105.97
C ALA A 357 -75.78 111.87 -107.12
N ALA A 358 -76.83 111.10 -106.81
CA ALA A 358 -77.76 110.55 -107.80
C ALA A 358 -78.59 111.64 -108.51
N GLU A 359 -79.11 112.61 -107.75
CA GLU A 359 -79.92 113.71 -108.29
C GLU A 359 -79.11 114.67 -109.18
N THR A 360 -77.83 114.85 -108.84
CA THR A 360 -76.86 115.61 -109.66
C THR A 360 -76.67 114.95 -111.02
N LEU A 361 -76.47 113.63 -111.06
CA LEU A 361 -76.30 112.85 -112.29
C LEU A 361 -77.56 112.87 -113.17
N ALA A 362 -78.75 112.71 -112.57
CA ALA A 362 -80.02 112.73 -113.28
C ALA A 362 -80.31 114.07 -113.98
N THR A 363 -79.72 115.16 -113.49
CA THR A 363 -79.87 116.50 -114.08
C THR A 363 -79.00 116.67 -115.33
N ALA A 364 -77.71 116.34 -115.25
CA ALA A 364 -76.78 116.51 -116.37
C ALA A 364 -77.12 115.67 -117.62
N PHE A 365 -77.87 114.57 -117.47
CA PHE A 365 -78.39 113.80 -118.61
C PHE A 365 -79.45 114.55 -119.44
N ARG A 366 -80.30 115.38 -118.81
CA ARG A 366 -81.40 116.08 -119.49
C ARG A 366 -80.87 117.17 -120.41
N ASP A 367 -79.90 117.94 -119.93
CA ASP A 367 -79.25 119.02 -120.67
C ASP A 367 -78.58 118.52 -121.97
N TYR A 368 -78.02 117.30 -121.94
CA TYR A 368 -77.32 116.70 -123.08
C TYR A 368 -78.25 116.43 -124.27
N GLU A 369 -79.43 115.86 -124.03
CA GLU A 369 -80.39 115.58 -125.10
C GLU A 369 -80.90 116.85 -125.79
N GLU A 370 -81.04 117.97 -125.06
CA GLU A 370 -81.58 119.20 -125.61
C GLU A 370 -80.62 119.87 -126.61
N ALA A 371 -79.32 119.83 -126.33
CA ALA A 371 -78.30 120.34 -127.24
C ALA A 371 -78.18 119.52 -128.54
N ASP A 372 -78.29 118.18 -128.47
CA ASP A 372 -78.21 117.31 -129.65
C ASP A 372 -79.39 117.53 -130.61
N ARG A 373 -80.61 117.63 -130.07
CA ARG A 373 -81.84 117.96 -130.82
C ARG A 373 -81.74 119.31 -131.56
N HIS A 374 -81.01 120.27 -131.03
CA HIS A 374 -80.78 121.57 -131.69
C HIS A 374 -79.84 121.42 -132.90
N LEU A 375 -78.70 120.73 -132.73
CA LEU A 375 -77.70 120.53 -133.80
C LEU A 375 -78.28 119.81 -135.02
N THR A 376 -79.12 118.79 -134.82
CA THR A 376 -79.71 118.02 -135.94
C THR A 376 -80.59 118.89 -136.86
N LYS A 377 -81.32 119.88 -136.31
CA LYS A 377 -82.19 120.76 -137.11
C LYS A 377 -81.39 121.61 -138.11
N THR A 378 -80.27 122.19 -137.69
CA THR A 378 -79.49 123.13 -138.52
C THR A 378 -78.91 122.47 -139.78
N ARG A 379 -78.54 121.19 -139.71
CA ARG A 379 -77.96 120.45 -140.86
C ARG A 379 -78.95 120.21 -142.01
N ILE A 380 -80.26 120.16 -141.76
CA ILE A 380 -81.27 119.79 -142.76
C ILE A 380 -81.62 120.97 -143.70
N ALA A 381 -81.44 122.22 -143.24
CA ALA A 381 -81.92 123.40 -143.96
C ALA A 381 -81.12 123.75 -145.24
N HIS A 382 -79.86 123.33 -145.34
CA HIS A 382 -78.93 123.85 -146.36
C HIS A 382 -78.70 122.96 -147.60
N THR A 383 -79.22 121.73 -147.63
CA THR A 383 -78.96 120.76 -148.71
C THR A 383 -79.69 121.04 -150.03
N ALA A 384 -80.79 121.80 -150.01
CA ALA A 384 -81.61 122.03 -151.21
C ALA A 384 -81.02 123.06 -152.20
N ALA A 385 -80.09 123.91 -151.76
CA ALA A 385 -79.64 125.07 -152.52
C ALA A 385 -78.69 124.75 -153.70
N ASP A 386 -77.99 123.62 -153.67
CA ASP A 386 -76.92 123.33 -154.63
C ASP A 386 -77.39 122.72 -155.95
N LEU A 387 -78.48 121.94 -155.95
CA LEU A 387 -78.91 121.17 -157.12
C LEU A 387 -79.41 122.04 -158.28
N ALA A 388 -79.90 123.25 -158.00
CA ALA A 388 -80.43 124.16 -159.01
C ALA A 388 -79.36 124.85 -159.87
N ARG A 389 -78.07 124.78 -159.48
CA ARG A 389 -76.96 125.54 -160.10
C ARG A 389 -76.43 124.96 -161.42
N THR A 390 -76.94 123.81 -161.87
CA THR A 390 -76.32 122.99 -162.94
C THR A 390 -77.21 122.77 -164.17
N LEU A 391 -78.35 123.49 -164.28
CA LEU A 391 -79.30 123.37 -165.38
C LEU A 391 -79.25 124.57 -166.33
N THR A 392 -79.07 124.29 -167.63
CA THR A 392 -79.04 125.30 -168.71
C THR A 392 -80.23 125.12 -169.66
N PRO A 393 -80.94 126.20 -170.04
CA PRO A 393 -81.96 126.14 -171.08
C PRO A 393 -81.37 125.67 -172.42
N GLY A 394 -81.94 124.60 -172.98
CA GLY A 394 -81.42 123.92 -174.17
C GLY A 394 -80.83 122.53 -173.93
N ASP A 395 -80.49 122.18 -172.68
CA ASP A 395 -80.04 120.83 -172.32
C ASP A 395 -81.20 119.92 -171.87
N PRO A 396 -81.07 118.58 -171.97
CA PRO A 396 -81.97 117.63 -171.33
C PRO A 396 -81.69 117.54 -169.82
N CYS A 397 -82.72 117.70 -168.98
CA CYS A 397 -82.59 117.65 -167.51
C CYS A 397 -82.07 116.27 -167.02
N PRO A 398 -81.06 116.20 -166.13
CA PRO A 398 -80.42 114.94 -165.71
C PRO A 398 -81.29 114.06 -164.77
N VAL A 399 -82.51 114.48 -164.47
CA VAL A 399 -83.50 113.70 -163.70
C VAL A 399 -84.62 113.12 -164.58
N CYS A 400 -84.94 113.75 -165.72
CA CYS A 400 -86.11 113.39 -166.53
C CYS A 400 -85.93 113.45 -168.05
N HIS A 401 -84.74 113.79 -168.55
CA HIS A 401 -84.34 113.84 -169.97
C HIS A 401 -85.15 114.75 -170.91
N GLN A 402 -86.14 115.52 -170.42
CA GLN A 402 -86.79 116.55 -171.21
C GLN A 402 -85.92 117.80 -171.36
N LEU A 403 -86.01 118.43 -172.54
CA LEU A 403 -85.37 119.71 -172.89
C LEU A 403 -85.86 120.84 -171.97
N VAL A 404 -84.93 121.56 -171.35
CA VAL A 404 -85.23 122.73 -170.49
C VAL A 404 -85.67 123.90 -171.36
N SER A 405 -86.99 124.07 -171.52
CA SER A 405 -87.62 125.15 -172.29
C SER A 405 -87.75 126.47 -171.51
N ALA A 406 -87.78 126.38 -170.17
CA ALA A 406 -87.58 127.48 -169.24
C ALA A 406 -87.01 126.92 -167.93
N LEU A 407 -86.12 127.65 -167.26
CA LEU A 407 -85.72 127.30 -165.90
C LEU A 407 -86.90 127.52 -164.95
N PRO A 408 -87.23 126.57 -164.05
CA PRO A 408 -88.27 126.79 -163.04
C PRO A 408 -87.82 127.92 -162.12
N GLY A 409 -88.55 129.04 -162.14
CA GLY A 409 -88.30 130.18 -161.26
C GLY A 409 -88.37 129.73 -159.79
N SER A 410 -87.42 130.19 -158.98
CA SER A 410 -87.25 129.75 -157.60
C SER A 410 -88.57 129.82 -156.81
N PRO A 411 -89.03 128.71 -156.22
CA PRO A 411 -90.16 128.75 -155.30
C PRO A 411 -89.87 129.70 -154.13
N GLY A 412 -90.82 130.57 -153.81
CA GLY A 412 -90.79 131.32 -152.56
C GLY A 412 -90.92 130.39 -151.35
N PRO A 413 -90.48 130.78 -150.14
CA PRO A 413 -90.11 129.81 -149.09
C PRO A 413 -91.24 129.04 -148.37
N ASN A 414 -92.46 128.97 -148.91
CA ASN A 414 -93.67 128.61 -148.14
C ASN A 414 -94.62 127.55 -148.74
N ASP A 415 -94.30 126.89 -149.87
CA ASP A 415 -95.15 125.84 -150.44
C ASP A 415 -94.40 124.51 -150.69
N LEU A 416 -94.46 123.60 -149.72
CA LEU A 416 -94.41 122.13 -149.87
C LEU A 416 -95.04 121.50 -148.59
N PRO A 417 -95.62 120.28 -148.66
CA PRO A 417 -96.78 119.95 -147.82
C PRO A 417 -96.48 119.49 -146.39
N ALA A 418 -97.30 119.97 -145.45
CA ALA A 418 -97.43 119.40 -144.11
C ALA A 418 -98.59 118.38 -144.04
N ARG A 419 -98.42 117.32 -143.22
CA ARG A 419 -99.22 116.06 -143.07
C ARG A 419 -98.61 114.87 -143.84
N ALA A 420 -98.76 113.61 -143.41
CA ALA A 420 -99.59 113.00 -142.36
C ALA A 420 -98.79 111.97 -141.52
N GLY A 421 -99.28 111.37 -140.41
CA GLY A 421 -100.51 111.64 -139.67
C GLY A 421 -101.26 110.39 -139.18
N SER A 422 -100.80 109.77 -138.09
CA SER A 422 -101.56 108.85 -137.22
C SER A 422 -100.96 108.93 -135.79
N ALA A 423 -101.66 109.20 -134.67
CA ALA A 423 -102.98 108.73 -134.17
C ALA A 423 -102.95 107.25 -133.71
N GLN A 424 -103.51 106.84 -132.56
CA GLN A 424 -104.35 107.54 -131.57
C GLN A 424 -104.47 106.74 -130.24
N GLY A 425 -104.60 107.41 -129.08
CA GLY A 425 -105.01 106.81 -127.78
C GLY A 425 -103.91 106.09 -126.97
N VAL A 426 -104.06 105.81 -125.65
CA VAL A 426 -105.22 105.94 -124.72
C VAL A 426 -104.76 106.27 -123.28
N SER A 427 -105.51 107.15 -122.57
CA SER A 427 -105.50 107.47 -121.10
C SER A 427 -104.14 107.87 -120.44
N ALA A 428 -103.91 109.07 -119.89
CA ALA A 428 -104.66 109.91 -118.91
C ALA A 428 -104.73 109.25 -117.51
N ARG A 429 -104.55 109.95 -116.37
CA ARG A 429 -104.61 111.39 -115.96
C ARG A 429 -103.51 111.67 -114.89
N VAL A 430 -103.18 112.83 -114.30
CA VAL A 430 -103.29 114.34 -114.38
C VAL A 430 -102.45 114.83 -113.16
N GLY A 431 -101.79 115.99 -113.03
CA GLY A 431 -101.58 117.25 -113.77
C GLY A 431 -100.75 118.20 -112.85
N GLY A 432 -100.45 119.47 -113.11
CA GLY A 432 -100.75 120.38 -114.24
C GLY A 432 -99.64 121.44 -114.42
N PRO A 433 -99.81 122.45 -115.30
CA PRO A 433 -98.69 123.21 -115.91
C PRO A 433 -98.60 124.70 -115.50
N GLU A 434 -97.50 125.39 -115.89
CA GLU A 434 -97.42 126.73 -116.53
C GLU A 434 -95.95 127.27 -116.54
N PRO A 435 -95.58 128.33 -117.32
CA PRO A 435 -95.67 128.36 -118.78
C PRO A 435 -94.37 128.82 -119.49
N TYR A 436 -94.31 128.53 -120.80
CA TYR A 436 -93.22 128.85 -121.72
C TYR A 436 -92.97 130.36 -121.91
N ARG A 437 -91.70 130.82 -121.89
CA ARG A 437 -91.29 132.17 -122.32
C ARG A 437 -90.05 132.16 -123.22
N SER A 438 -90.32 132.36 -124.52
CA SER A 438 -89.46 132.95 -125.56
C SER A 438 -87.96 133.18 -125.27
N ASP A 439 -87.10 132.47 -126.00
CA ASP A 439 -85.70 132.84 -126.22
C ASP A 439 -85.60 134.18 -127.01
N PRO A 440 -84.82 135.19 -126.57
CA PRO A 440 -84.74 136.49 -127.25
C PRO A 440 -83.93 136.53 -128.55
N THR A 441 -83.21 135.46 -128.92
CA THR A 441 -82.16 135.50 -129.96
C THR A 441 -82.64 135.48 -131.43
N ALA A 442 -83.84 136.01 -131.70
CA ALA A 442 -84.43 136.03 -133.04
C ALA A 442 -83.77 137.03 -134.02
N ASP A 443 -83.16 138.11 -133.52
CA ASP A 443 -82.93 139.35 -134.29
C ASP A 443 -81.49 139.55 -134.80
N GLN A 444 -80.60 138.55 -134.63
CA GLN A 444 -79.21 138.59 -135.14
C GLN A 444 -78.90 137.52 -136.21
N ARG A 445 -79.94 136.91 -136.80
CA ARG A 445 -79.80 135.99 -137.95
C ARG A 445 -79.62 136.68 -139.31
N ALA A 446 -79.61 138.01 -139.34
CA ALA A 446 -79.45 138.80 -140.56
C ALA A 446 -77.96 139.07 -140.90
N GLY A 447 -77.21 138.02 -141.28
CA GLY A 447 -75.88 138.21 -141.89
C GLY A 447 -74.85 137.09 -141.74
N LEU A 448 -75.03 136.17 -140.79
CA LEU A 448 -74.13 135.01 -140.65
C LEU A 448 -74.27 134.06 -141.85
N SER A 449 -73.16 133.49 -142.29
CA SER A 449 -73.16 132.50 -143.36
C SER A 449 -73.65 131.12 -142.87
N PRO A 450 -74.16 130.25 -143.76
CA PRO A 450 -74.60 128.88 -143.44
C PRO A 450 -73.60 128.01 -142.66
N VAL A 451 -72.30 128.35 -142.70
CA VAL A 451 -71.23 127.60 -142.03
C VAL A 451 -71.12 127.99 -140.54
N GLU A 452 -71.49 129.21 -140.18
CA GLU A 452 -71.23 129.78 -138.84
C GLU A 452 -72.27 129.36 -137.80
N GLU A 453 -73.55 129.28 -138.15
CA GLU A 453 -74.59 128.76 -137.24
C GLU A 453 -74.35 127.28 -136.86
N LEU A 454 -73.86 126.47 -137.80
CA LEU A 454 -73.57 125.05 -137.56
C LEU A 454 -72.43 124.87 -136.54
N ALA A 455 -71.32 125.61 -136.73
CA ALA A 455 -70.17 125.56 -135.84
C ALA A 455 -70.45 126.08 -134.41
N ALA A 456 -71.48 126.91 -134.24
CA ALA A 456 -71.92 127.37 -132.92
C ALA A 456 -72.66 126.26 -132.14
N ALA A 457 -73.51 125.48 -132.82
CA ALA A 457 -74.27 124.39 -132.19
C ALA A 457 -73.35 123.23 -131.73
N GLU A 458 -72.35 122.86 -132.53
CA GLU A 458 -71.45 121.73 -132.22
C GLU A 458 -70.62 121.95 -130.93
N ARG A 459 -70.20 123.19 -130.64
CA ARG A 459 -69.44 123.52 -129.42
C ARG A 459 -70.25 123.30 -128.14
N ARG A 460 -71.54 123.70 -128.12
CA ARG A 460 -72.38 123.66 -126.92
C ARG A 460 -72.71 122.23 -126.46
N LEU A 461 -72.76 121.27 -127.39
CA LEU A 461 -72.95 119.85 -127.08
C LEU A 461 -71.73 119.24 -126.37
N ALA A 462 -70.52 119.74 -126.62
CA ALA A 462 -69.28 119.24 -126.03
C ALA A 462 -69.18 119.57 -124.52
N GLU A 463 -69.44 120.83 -124.13
CA GLU A 463 -69.34 121.28 -122.72
C GLU A 463 -70.30 120.51 -121.78
N ILE A 464 -71.50 120.19 -122.26
CA ILE A 464 -72.52 119.51 -121.46
C ILE A 464 -72.13 118.04 -121.23
N ARG A 465 -71.52 117.40 -122.25
CA ARG A 465 -71.06 116.01 -122.19
C ARG A 465 -70.03 115.77 -121.08
N GLU A 466 -69.10 116.70 -120.88
CA GLU A 466 -68.07 116.58 -119.85
C GLU A 466 -68.66 116.63 -118.43
N LYS A 467 -69.60 117.55 -118.18
CA LYS A 467 -70.29 117.70 -116.88
C LYS A 467 -71.06 116.43 -116.49
N GLY A 468 -71.75 115.80 -117.46
CA GLY A 468 -72.45 114.52 -117.24
C GLY A 468 -71.51 113.38 -116.84
N GLN A 469 -70.29 113.35 -117.39
CA GLN A 469 -69.31 112.31 -117.06
C GLN A 469 -68.76 112.48 -115.63
N GLN A 470 -68.50 113.71 -115.18
CA GLN A 470 -68.00 113.99 -113.83
C GLN A 470 -69.01 113.63 -112.73
N ALA A 471 -70.32 113.90 -112.96
CA ALA A 471 -71.37 113.58 -112.00
C ALA A 471 -71.48 112.07 -111.73
N ARG A 472 -71.25 111.24 -112.76
CA ARG A 472 -71.41 109.78 -112.65
C ARG A 472 -70.36 109.14 -111.74
N THR A 473 -69.10 109.52 -111.88
CA THR A 473 -68.00 108.93 -111.10
C THR A 473 -68.16 109.18 -109.59
N ARG A 474 -68.77 110.30 -109.18
CA ARG A 474 -69.05 110.61 -107.77
C ARG A 474 -70.14 109.71 -107.18
N HIS A 475 -71.20 109.41 -107.94
CA HIS A 475 -72.26 108.52 -107.51
C HIS A 475 -71.74 107.08 -107.31
N ASP A 476 -71.12 106.52 -108.35
CA ASP A 476 -70.73 105.11 -108.38
C ASP A 476 -69.67 104.79 -107.29
N GLY A 477 -68.80 105.75 -106.93
CA GLY A 477 -67.83 105.62 -105.85
C GLY A 477 -68.42 105.67 -104.43
N LEU A 478 -69.54 106.36 -104.21
CA LEU A 478 -70.23 106.39 -102.91
C LEU A 478 -71.05 105.12 -102.67
N ALA A 479 -71.63 104.54 -103.71
CA ALA A 479 -72.42 103.31 -103.63
C ALA A 479 -71.59 102.15 -103.06
N ALA A 480 -70.39 101.93 -103.62
CA ALA A 480 -69.48 100.87 -103.18
C ALA A 480 -69.02 101.02 -101.71
N LYS A 481 -68.90 102.25 -101.18
CA LYS A 481 -68.49 102.46 -99.78
C LYS A 481 -69.61 102.11 -98.78
N ALA A 482 -70.87 102.40 -99.11
CA ALA A 482 -72.01 102.13 -98.21
C ALA A 482 -72.24 100.62 -98.01
N GLU A 483 -72.15 99.83 -99.08
CA GLU A 483 -72.36 98.37 -99.06
C GLU A 483 -71.33 97.63 -98.18
N LEU A 484 -70.06 98.03 -98.26
CA LEU A 484 -68.96 97.45 -97.48
C LEU A 484 -69.17 97.61 -95.97
N LEU A 485 -69.50 98.83 -95.52
CA LEU A 485 -69.69 99.14 -94.09
C LEU A 485 -70.93 98.45 -93.53
N THR A 486 -72.03 98.44 -94.29
CA THR A 486 -73.28 97.77 -93.91
C THR A 486 -73.10 96.26 -93.73
N THR A 487 -72.23 95.65 -94.54
CA THR A 487 -71.90 94.22 -94.43
C THR A 487 -71.10 93.93 -93.16
N ARG A 488 -70.01 94.66 -92.92
CA ARG A 488 -69.15 94.49 -91.74
C ARG A 488 -69.89 94.66 -90.41
N ALA A 489 -70.85 95.59 -90.34
CA ALA A 489 -71.67 95.80 -89.16
C ALA A 489 -72.59 94.61 -88.81
N ARG A 490 -72.97 93.78 -89.80
CA ARG A 490 -73.79 92.57 -89.57
C ARG A 490 -72.97 91.40 -89.05
N GLU A 491 -71.76 91.20 -89.56
CA GLU A 491 -70.89 90.07 -89.18
C GLU A 491 -70.49 90.12 -87.69
N LEU A 492 -70.21 91.32 -87.18
CA LEU A 492 -69.82 91.52 -85.77
C LEU A 492 -71.01 91.41 -84.80
N ALA A 493 -72.23 91.71 -85.25
CA ALA A 493 -73.44 91.75 -84.41
C ALA A 493 -74.07 90.37 -84.11
N ALA A 494 -73.42 89.27 -84.50
CA ALA A 494 -73.96 87.91 -84.39
C ALA A 494 -73.89 87.28 -82.98
N THR A 495 -73.28 87.94 -81.99
CA THR A 495 -73.06 87.41 -80.63
C THR A 495 -73.72 88.30 -79.57
N PRO A 496 -74.50 87.76 -78.62
CA PRO A 496 -75.08 88.57 -77.54
C PRO A 496 -74.04 88.97 -76.47
N PRO A 497 -74.23 90.09 -75.76
CA PRO A 497 -73.34 90.53 -74.69
C PRO A 497 -73.40 89.59 -73.46
N PRO A 498 -72.29 89.43 -72.72
CA PRO A 498 -72.23 88.60 -71.51
C PRO A 498 -72.77 89.31 -70.26
N ASP A 499 -73.05 88.53 -69.21
CA ASP A 499 -73.49 88.98 -67.89
C ASP A 499 -72.28 89.41 -67.01
N PRO A 500 -72.20 90.66 -66.53
CA PRO A 500 -71.11 91.12 -65.65
C PRO A 500 -71.05 90.42 -64.29
N ASP A 501 -72.19 90.09 -63.66
CA ASP A 501 -72.20 89.63 -62.26
C ASP A 501 -71.59 88.22 -62.12
N ARG A 502 -71.69 87.40 -63.18
CA ARG A 502 -71.10 86.06 -63.23
C ARG A 502 -69.56 86.10 -63.18
N VAL A 503 -68.94 87.12 -63.77
CA VAL A 503 -67.47 87.28 -63.82
C VAL A 503 -66.90 87.40 -62.40
N THR A 504 -67.40 88.38 -61.62
CA THR A 504 -66.91 88.65 -60.26
C THR A 504 -67.27 87.56 -59.25
N ALA A 505 -68.29 86.74 -59.53
CA ALA A 505 -68.61 85.57 -58.70
C ALA A 505 -67.53 84.48 -58.80
N ILE A 506 -66.96 84.26 -60.00
CA ILE A 506 -65.94 83.23 -60.26
C ILE A 506 -64.60 83.62 -59.62
N GLU A 507 -64.20 84.89 -59.74
CA GLU A 507 -62.94 85.41 -59.16
C GLU A 507 -62.86 85.19 -57.63
N LYS A 508 -63.98 85.35 -56.92
CA LYS A 508 -64.05 85.16 -55.46
C LYS A 508 -63.88 83.69 -55.04
N LEU A 509 -64.36 82.74 -55.84
CA LEU A 509 -64.24 81.31 -55.54
C LEU A 509 -62.78 80.84 -55.70
N LEU A 510 -62.09 81.30 -56.75
CA LEU A 510 -60.68 80.96 -56.98
C LEU A 510 -59.78 81.40 -55.81
N ALA A 511 -59.97 82.61 -55.28
CA ALA A 511 -59.21 83.11 -54.13
C ALA A 511 -59.47 82.34 -52.81
N ALA A 512 -60.67 81.74 -52.65
CA ALA A 512 -60.98 80.90 -51.51
C ALA A 512 -60.24 79.55 -51.57
N ILE A 513 -60.16 78.93 -52.77
CA ILE A 513 -59.48 77.66 -53.01
C ILE A 513 -57.99 77.75 -52.63
N ASP A 514 -57.27 78.77 -53.12
CA ASP A 514 -55.84 78.95 -52.82
C ASP A 514 -55.58 79.11 -51.31
N THR A 515 -56.48 79.81 -50.61
CA THR A 515 -56.40 80.01 -49.16
C THR A 515 -56.57 78.69 -48.39
N ALA A 516 -57.54 77.86 -48.79
CA ALA A 516 -57.77 76.54 -48.19
C ALA A 516 -56.62 75.56 -48.49
N ALA A 517 -56.07 75.57 -49.71
CA ALA A 517 -54.93 74.75 -50.09
C ALA A 517 -53.68 75.06 -49.23
N GLY A 518 -53.43 76.34 -48.94
CA GLY A 518 -52.37 76.77 -48.02
C GLY A 518 -52.55 76.26 -46.57
N LYS A 519 -53.79 76.22 -46.07
CA LYS A 519 -54.14 75.67 -44.74
C LYS A 519 -53.81 74.17 -44.67
N VAL A 520 -54.28 73.39 -45.65
CA VAL A 520 -53.99 71.95 -45.77
C VAL A 520 -52.49 71.67 -45.81
N GLY A 521 -51.73 72.42 -46.61
CA GLY A 521 -50.29 72.23 -46.79
C GLY A 521 -49.44 72.41 -45.52
N ASN A 522 -49.93 73.15 -44.52
CA ASN A 522 -49.28 73.29 -43.23
C ASN A 522 -49.66 72.15 -42.28
N ILE A 523 -50.95 71.82 -42.12
CA ILE A 523 -51.41 70.77 -41.20
C ILE A 523 -50.81 69.40 -41.58
N ARG A 524 -50.73 69.09 -42.88
CA ARG A 524 -50.04 67.92 -43.45
C ARG A 524 -48.56 67.81 -43.04
N ARG A 525 -47.90 68.90 -42.68
CA ARG A 525 -46.50 68.92 -42.22
C ARG A 525 -46.40 68.53 -40.75
N ASP A 526 -47.25 69.14 -39.94
CA ASP A 526 -47.23 68.99 -38.48
C ASP A 526 -47.68 67.57 -38.08
N ALA A 527 -48.72 67.03 -38.72
CA ALA A 527 -49.16 65.65 -38.54
C ALA A 527 -48.05 64.62 -38.83
N ARG A 528 -47.24 64.84 -39.88
CA ARG A 528 -46.09 63.96 -40.23
C ARG A 528 -45.00 63.95 -39.17
N GLU A 529 -44.81 65.06 -38.47
CA GLU A 529 -43.81 65.16 -37.40
C GLU A 529 -44.33 64.55 -36.09
N ALA A 530 -45.60 64.77 -35.74
CA ALA A 530 -46.23 64.09 -34.60
C ALA A 530 -46.23 62.56 -34.75
N ARG A 531 -46.54 62.03 -35.95
CA ARG A 531 -46.45 60.59 -36.30
C ARG A 531 -45.05 60.02 -36.05
N ARG A 532 -43.98 60.78 -36.33
CA ARG A 532 -42.59 60.36 -36.05
C ARG A 532 -42.29 60.31 -34.56
N GLN A 533 -42.69 61.34 -33.82
CA GLN A 533 -42.44 61.45 -32.38
C GLN A 533 -43.17 60.36 -31.59
N ALA A 534 -44.43 60.06 -31.94
CA ALA A 534 -45.17 58.93 -31.40
C ALA A 534 -44.47 57.59 -31.68
N ALA A 535 -44.04 57.37 -32.93
CA ALA A 535 -43.30 56.17 -33.33
C ALA A 535 -41.88 56.07 -32.72
N GLN A 536 -41.31 57.14 -32.17
CA GLN A 536 -40.06 57.10 -31.40
C GLN A 536 -40.34 56.78 -29.93
N ALA A 537 -41.31 57.45 -29.31
CA ALA A 537 -41.67 57.22 -27.91
C ALA A 537 -42.17 55.78 -27.67
N ALA A 538 -42.98 55.22 -28.58
CA ALA A 538 -43.44 53.84 -28.52
C ALA A 538 -42.28 52.82 -28.50
N ARG A 539 -41.18 53.08 -29.22
CA ARG A 539 -39.97 52.23 -29.16
C ARG A 539 -39.27 52.30 -27.81
N THR A 540 -39.20 53.48 -27.19
CA THR A 540 -38.61 53.60 -25.84
C THR A 540 -39.42 52.88 -24.76
N VAL A 541 -40.74 52.75 -24.92
CA VAL A 541 -41.60 51.95 -24.02
C VAL A 541 -41.27 50.45 -24.16
N GLU A 542 -41.17 49.95 -25.39
CA GLU A 542 -40.84 48.55 -25.66
C GLU A 542 -39.41 48.18 -25.18
N GLU A 543 -38.44 49.08 -25.33
CA GLU A 543 -37.08 48.90 -24.78
C GLU A 543 -37.08 48.85 -23.25
N ALA A 544 -37.79 49.77 -22.58
CA ALA A 544 -37.92 49.78 -21.12
C ALA A 544 -38.64 48.52 -20.60
N ARG A 545 -39.69 48.08 -21.30
CA ARG A 545 -40.42 46.84 -21.02
C ARG A 545 -39.50 45.63 -21.09
N ARG A 546 -38.71 45.47 -22.16
CA ARG A 546 -37.78 44.34 -22.32
C ARG A 546 -36.72 44.28 -21.22
N LYS A 547 -36.22 45.44 -20.79
CA LYS A 547 -35.30 45.53 -19.65
C LYS A 547 -35.97 45.12 -18.34
N ALA A 548 -37.21 45.54 -18.09
CA ALA A 548 -37.97 45.11 -16.91
C ALA A 548 -38.25 43.59 -16.93
N GLU A 549 -38.65 43.03 -18.07
CA GLU A 549 -38.85 41.58 -18.23
C GLU A 549 -37.54 40.79 -18.01
N GLN A 550 -36.40 41.30 -18.44
CA GLN A 550 -35.10 40.64 -18.17
C GLN A 550 -34.71 40.74 -16.69
N ALA A 551 -34.84 41.92 -16.06
CA ALA A 551 -34.55 42.10 -14.63
C ALA A 551 -35.40 41.17 -13.73
N TRP A 552 -36.63 40.85 -14.15
CA TRP A 552 -37.48 39.83 -13.50
C TRP A 552 -36.98 38.39 -13.69
N ARG A 553 -36.43 38.05 -14.87
CA ARG A 553 -35.78 36.74 -15.08
C ARG A 553 -34.54 36.60 -14.23
N ASP A 554 -33.72 37.65 -14.18
CA ASP A 554 -32.47 37.68 -13.42
C ASP A 554 -32.75 37.57 -11.90
N LEU A 555 -33.80 38.24 -11.40
CA LEU A 555 -34.27 38.07 -10.02
C LEU A 555 -34.70 36.63 -9.72
N ASN A 556 -35.51 36.02 -10.60
CA ASN A 556 -36.00 34.67 -10.38
C ASN A 556 -34.84 33.65 -10.43
N ALA A 557 -33.95 33.75 -11.41
CA ALA A 557 -32.76 32.90 -11.49
C ALA A 557 -31.86 33.04 -10.25
N ALA A 558 -31.66 34.28 -9.75
CA ALA A 558 -30.93 34.52 -8.51
C ALA A 558 -31.66 33.89 -7.29
N ARG A 559 -32.98 34.06 -7.19
CA ARG A 559 -33.83 33.49 -6.13
C ARG A 559 -33.83 31.95 -6.16
N ASP A 560 -33.72 31.34 -7.33
CA ASP A 560 -33.61 29.88 -7.50
C ASP A 560 -32.27 29.34 -6.94
N THR A 561 -31.15 30.06 -7.11
CA THR A 561 -29.85 29.63 -6.53
C THR A 561 -29.87 29.52 -5.00
N VAL A 562 -30.80 30.21 -4.34
CA VAL A 562 -30.97 30.23 -2.88
C VAL A 562 -32.28 29.57 -2.42
N ALA A 563 -33.02 28.89 -3.32
CA ALA A 563 -34.32 28.29 -3.00
C ALA A 563 -34.28 27.32 -1.81
N ALA A 564 -33.16 26.61 -1.61
CA ALA A 564 -32.93 25.72 -0.47
C ALA A 564 -32.95 26.42 0.90
N PHE A 565 -32.81 27.75 0.95
CA PHE A 565 -32.88 28.56 2.17
C PHE A 565 -34.27 29.20 2.38
N VAL A 566 -35.24 28.94 1.50
CA VAL A 566 -36.62 29.46 1.53
C VAL A 566 -36.68 31.01 1.46
N PRO A 567 -36.29 31.61 0.32
CA PRO A 567 -36.36 33.06 0.12
C PRO A 567 -37.81 33.57 0.09
N PRO A 568 -38.09 34.77 0.63
CA PRO A 568 -39.44 35.31 0.78
C PRO A 568 -40.16 35.45 -0.56
N PRO A 569 -41.51 35.47 -0.56
CA PRO A 569 -42.27 35.88 -1.73
C PRO A 569 -41.95 37.35 -2.07
N VAL A 570 -41.94 37.66 -3.36
CA VAL A 570 -41.70 39.01 -3.88
C VAL A 570 -42.96 39.56 -4.56
N ASP A 571 -43.21 40.85 -4.39
CA ASP A 571 -44.32 41.55 -5.03
C ASP A 571 -43.98 41.84 -6.51
N PRO A 572 -44.78 41.40 -7.51
CA PRO A 572 -44.52 41.63 -8.93
C PRO A 572 -44.65 43.11 -9.38
N GLY A 573 -45.04 44.04 -8.50
CA GLY A 573 -45.23 45.45 -8.84
C GLY A 573 -43.96 46.26 -9.13
N ASP A 574 -42.84 45.99 -8.45
CA ASP A 574 -41.58 46.71 -8.65
C ASP A 574 -40.36 45.77 -8.48
N VAL A 575 -39.63 45.57 -9.59
CA VAL A 575 -38.45 44.69 -9.65
C VAL A 575 -37.29 45.18 -8.77
N HIS A 576 -37.16 46.50 -8.55
CA HIS A 576 -36.14 47.05 -7.67
C HIS A 576 -36.50 46.86 -6.19
N ALA A 577 -37.77 47.02 -5.83
CA ALA A 577 -38.25 46.68 -4.49
C ALA A 577 -38.11 45.17 -4.21
N ALA A 578 -38.45 44.32 -5.18
CA ALA A 578 -38.32 42.87 -5.08
C ALA A 578 -36.86 42.40 -4.91
N TRP A 579 -35.92 42.95 -5.69
CA TRP A 579 -34.47 42.74 -5.46
C TRP A 579 -34.03 43.23 -4.08
N THR A 580 -34.50 44.39 -3.63
CA THR A 580 -34.13 44.96 -2.31
C THR A 580 -34.62 44.07 -1.16
N ALA A 581 -35.84 43.53 -1.25
CA ALA A 581 -36.37 42.57 -0.28
C ALA A 581 -35.58 41.25 -0.25
N LEU A 582 -35.17 40.72 -1.41
CA LEU A 582 -34.33 39.52 -1.50
C LEU A 582 -32.94 39.76 -0.87
N LEU A 583 -32.35 40.94 -1.07
CA LEU A 583 -31.03 41.26 -0.52
C LEU A 583 -31.05 41.59 0.98
N ALA A 584 -32.13 42.17 1.50
CA ALA A 584 -32.33 42.31 2.95
C ALA A 584 -32.44 40.93 3.64
N TRP A 585 -33.27 40.04 3.09
CA TRP A 585 -33.38 38.66 3.58
C TRP A 585 -32.06 37.89 3.45
N ARG A 586 -31.28 38.10 2.38
CA ARG A 586 -29.93 37.53 2.21
C ARG A 586 -29.05 37.90 3.38
N ASP A 587 -29.09 39.16 3.83
CA ASP A 587 -28.22 39.66 4.89
C ASP A 587 -28.62 39.11 6.27
N ASP A 588 -29.92 39.01 6.57
CA ASP A 588 -30.43 38.33 7.76
C ASP A 588 -30.06 36.83 7.77
N ALA A 589 -30.27 36.13 6.65
CA ALA A 589 -29.93 34.72 6.50
C ALA A 589 -28.42 34.48 6.60
N ALA A 590 -27.60 35.35 6.00
CA ALA A 590 -26.15 35.28 6.09
C ALA A 590 -25.65 35.59 7.51
N ALA A 591 -26.29 36.51 8.23
CA ALA A 591 -25.97 36.77 9.64
C ALA A 591 -26.23 35.54 10.53
N ALA A 592 -27.37 34.86 10.35
CA ALA A 592 -27.69 33.61 11.05
C ALA A 592 -26.69 32.49 10.71
N ARG A 593 -26.47 32.22 9.41
CA ARG A 593 -25.50 31.21 8.94
C ARG A 593 -24.06 31.53 9.39
N LYS A 594 -23.70 32.80 9.62
CA LYS A 594 -22.38 33.21 10.13
C LYS A 594 -22.19 32.86 11.61
N GLN A 595 -23.24 32.93 12.42
CA GLN A 595 -23.21 32.44 13.80
C GLN A 595 -23.07 30.91 13.83
N GLU A 596 -23.82 30.19 12.98
CA GLU A 596 -23.71 28.74 12.83
C GLU A 596 -22.33 28.29 12.35
N ALA A 597 -21.71 29.01 11.42
CA ALA A 597 -20.35 28.73 10.97
C ALA A 597 -19.33 28.89 12.10
N GLY A 598 -19.44 29.96 12.91
CA GLY A 598 -18.61 30.14 14.11
C GLY A 598 -18.82 29.02 15.14
N ALA A 599 -20.06 28.55 15.32
CA ALA A 599 -20.38 27.42 16.20
C ALA A 599 -19.88 26.06 15.65
N ALA A 600 -19.83 25.88 14.33
CA ALA A 600 -19.28 24.69 13.68
C ALA A 600 -17.74 24.68 13.72
N GLU A 601 -17.08 25.81 13.41
CA GLU A 601 -15.63 25.99 13.55
C GLU A 601 -15.16 25.73 14.99
N ALA A 602 -15.87 26.28 15.98
CA ALA A 602 -15.58 26.05 17.39
C ALA A 602 -15.87 24.60 17.85
N ARG A 603 -16.75 23.85 17.18
CA ARG A 603 -16.94 22.40 17.43
C ARG A 603 -15.79 21.60 16.82
N PHE A 604 -15.40 21.91 15.59
CA PHE A 604 -14.30 21.26 14.88
C PHE A 604 -12.98 21.40 15.64
N GLU A 605 -12.56 22.62 16.00
CA GLU A 605 -11.30 22.82 16.72
C GLU A 605 -11.30 22.19 18.12
N ARG A 606 -12.45 22.11 18.82
CA ARG A 606 -12.55 21.35 20.09
C ARG A 606 -12.36 19.84 19.88
N ALA A 607 -13.03 19.24 18.89
CA ALA A 607 -12.90 17.82 18.61
C ALA A 607 -11.48 17.46 18.12
N ARG A 608 -10.92 18.30 17.26
CA ARG A 608 -9.54 18.22 16.76
C ARG A 608 -8.52 18.31 17.90
N ALA A 609 -8.66 19.29 18.80
CA ALA A 609 -7.76 19.44 19.96
C ALA A 609 -7.84 18.23 20.90
N ALA A 610 -9.05 17.70 21.17
CA ALA A 610 -9.21 16.48 21.96
C ALA A 610 -8.55 15.26 21.29
N ALA A 611 -8.71 15.07 19.98
CA ALA A 611 -8.07 13.99 19.23
C ALA A 611 -6.53 14.14 19.12
N GLN A 612 -5.99 15.37 19.23
CA GLN A 612 -4.55 15.62 19.30
C GLN A 612 -3.99 15.36 20.71
N GLU A 613 -4.70 15.78 21.76
CA GLU A 613 -4.31 15.55 23.14
C GLU A 613 -4.36 14.06 23.51
N ALA A 614 -5.41 13.33 23.08
CA ALA A 614 -5.50 11.89 23.25
C ALA A 614 -4.32 11.15 22.61
N ARG A 615 -3.89 11.55 21.39
CA ARG A 615 -2.65 11.03 20.76
C ARG A 615 -1.41 11.31 21.58
N ARG A 616 -1.28 12.52 22.15
CA ARG A 616 -0.13 12.93 22.96
C ARG A 616 -0.01 12.09 24.23
N VAL A 617 -1.08 12.04 25.02
CA VAL A 617 -1.17 11.28 26.28
C VAL A 617 -0.92 9.79 26.03
N LEU A 618 -1.49 9.22 24.97
CA LEU A 618 -1.28 7.83 24.58
C LEU A 618 0.19 7.54 24.20
N ALA A 619 0.82 8.41 23.41
CA ALA A 619 2.23 8.25 23.03
C ALA A 619 3.17 8.39 24.25
N GLU A 620 2.89 9.32 25.15
CA GLU A 620 3.62 9.51 26.41
C GLU A 620 3.51 8.27 27.31
N ARG A 621 2.30 7.74 27.55
CA ARG A 621 2.06 6.52 28.35
C ARG A 621 2.87 5.32 27.84
N VAL A 622 2.99 5.15 26.52
CA VAL A 622 3.75 4.04 25.92
C VAL A 622 5.26 4.29 25.98
N ALA A 623 5.70 5.55 25.88
CA ALA A 623 7.09 5.94 26.04
C ALA A 623 7.60 5.80 27.48
N GLU A 624 6.78 6.08 28.50
CA GLU A 624 7.07 5.81 29.92
C GLU A 624 7.43 4.34 30.16
N HIS A 625 6.77 3.43 29.44
CA HIS A 625 7.03 2.00 29.50
C HIS A 625 8.20 1.55 28.61
N GLY A 626 8.94 2.48 27.99
CA GLY A 626 10.13 2.18 27.18
C GLY A 626 9.85 1.42 25.89
N VAL A 627 8.63 1.50 25.35
CA VAL A 627 8.27 0.87 24.07
C VAL A 627 8.37 1.92 22.95
N THR A 628 9.24 1.68 21.97
CA THR A 628 9.46 2.61 20.85
C THR A 628 8.39 2.45 19.77
N VAL A 629 7.53 3.46 19.63
CA VAL A 629 6.43 3.46 18.65
C VAL A 629 6.78 4.32 17.44
N ASN A 630 6.65 3.75 16.24
CA ASN A 630 6.98 4.47 14.99
C ASN A 630 5.74 5.01 14.26
N SER A 631 4.54 4.50 14.57
CA SER A 631 3.28 4.87 13.91
C SER A 631 2.08 4.50 14.78
N GLY A 632 1.13 5.41 14.96
CA GLY A 632 -0.05 5.21 15.83
C GLY A 632 -0.85 3.95 15.52
N ASP A 633 -1.08 3.67 14.23
CA ASP A 633 -1.90 2.53 13.78
C ASP A 633 -1.33 1.15 14.17
N ARG A 634 -0.03 1.07 14.49
CA ARG A 634 0.65 -0.15 14.95
C ARG A 634 1.00 -0.10 16.44
N MET A 635 0.60 0.93 17.17
CA MET A 635 0.99 1.08 18.59
C MET A 635 0.55 -0.13 19.44
N ALA A 636 -0.66 -0.64 19.24
CA ALA A 636 -1.14 -1.86 19.91
C ALA A 636 -0.31 -3.11 19.52
N GLU A 637 0.05 -3.28 18.25
CA GLU A 637 0.91 -4.38 17.78
C GLU A 637 2.31 -4.32 18.43
N GLN A 638 2.89 -3.11 18.52
CA GLN A 638 4.20 -2.89 19.13
C GLN A 638 4.19 -3.12 20.65
N VAL A 639 3.12 -2.72 21.35
CA VAL A 639 2.95 -2.95 22.80
C VAL A 639 2.69 -4.43 23.10
N ALA A 640 1.80 -5.10 22.36
CA ALA A 640 1.54 -6.53 22.51
C ALA A 640 2.81 -7.37 22.24
N ARG A 641 3.62 -6.97 21.25
CA ARG A 641 4.94 -7.59 21.00
C ARG A 641 5.91 -7.39 22.16
N ALA A 642 5.92 -6.20 22.79
CA ALA A 642 6.75 -5.95 23.96
C ALA A 642 6.33 -6.79 25.17
N ALA A 643 5.01 -6.95 25.40
CA ALA A 643 4.49 -7.83 26.44
C ALA A 643 4.93 -9.30 26.23
N ALA A 644 4.73 -9.83 25.01
CA ALA A 644 5.17 -11.18 24.66
C ALA A 644 6.69 -11.40 24.82
N GLN A 645 7.52 -10.38 24.53
CA GLN A 645 8.96 -10.43 24.78
C GLN A 645 9.32 -10.43 26.28
N ALA A 646 8.52 -9.78 27.12
CA ALA A 646 8.67 -9.82 28.57
C ALA A 646 8.26 -11.18 29.15
N ASP A 647 7.16 -11.78 28.67
CA ASP A 647 6.76 -13.15 29.04
C ASP A 647 7.84 -14.18 28.66
N GLU A 648 8.38 -14.08 27.43
CA GLU A 648 9.48 -14.95 26.96
C GLU A 648 10.77 -14.74 27.78
N ARG A 649 11.02 -13.53 28.30
CA ARG A 649 12.13 -13.29 29.25
C ARG A 649 11.84 -13.89 30.63
N LEU A 650 10.64 -13.72 31.17
CA LEU A 650 10.22 -14.31 32.45
C LEU A 650 10.32 -15.84 32.44
N ALA A 651 9.83 -16.49 31.37
CA ALA A 651 9.94 -17.94 31.19
C ALA A 651 11.41 -18.41 31.18
N ARG A 652 12.28 -17.74 30.43
CA ARG A 652 13.73 -18.06 30.40
C ARG A 652 14.42 -17.86 31.75
N VAL A 653 14.05 -16.85 32.54
CA VAL A 653 14.62 -16.64 33.88
C VAL A 653 14.15 -17.72 34.85
N ARG A 654 12.88 -18.15 34.81
CA ARG A 654 12.37 -19.29 35.60
C ARG A 654 13.12 -20.58 35.30
N GLU A 655 13.18 -20.96 34.02
CA GLU A 655 13.89 -22.17 33.55
C GLU A 655 15.39 -22.11 33.89
N ALA A 656 16.00 -20.92 33.88
CA ALA A 656 17.39 -20.73 34.32
C ALA A 656 17.54 -20.89 35.85
N ARG A 657 16.63 -20.35 36.67
CA ARG A 657 16.69 -20.48 38.14
C ARG A 657 16.42 -21.92 38.61
N GLU A 658 15.49 -22.63 37.96
CA GLU A 658 15.23 -24.05 38.22
C GLU A 658 16.48 -24.90 37.94
N ARG A 659 17.11 -24.72 36.76
CA ARG A 659 18.39 -25.37 36.44
C ARG A 659 19.52 -24.97 37.39
N ALA A 660 19.57 -23.73 37.86
CA ALA A 660 20.54 -23.28 38.84
C ALA A 660 20.35 -23.98 40.20
N ALA A 661 19.10 -24.18 40.65
CA ALA A 661 18.80 -24.92 41.87
C ALA A 661 19.22 -26.41 41.76
N ASP A 662 18.90 -27.08 40.65
CA ASP A 662 19.30 -28.46 40.39
C ASP A 662 20.83 -28.62 40.29
N LEU A 663 21.53 -27.68 39.63
CA LEU A 663 22.99 -27.67 39.56
C LEU A 663 23.62 -27.41 40.94
N ALA A 664 23.09 -26.47 41.72
CA ALA A 664 23.58 -26.21 43.08
C ALA A 664 23.40 -27.44 44.00
N LYS A 665 22.27 -28.14 43.90
CA LYS A 665 22.07 -29.42 44.59
C LYS A 665 23.10 -30.47 44.16
N ARG A 666 23.29 -30.65 42.85
CA ARG A 666 24.29 -31.61 42.31
C ARG A 666 25.71 -31.29 42.76
N VAL A 667 26.10 -30.02 42.83
CA VAL A 667 27.40 -29.61 43.40
C VAL A 667 27.52 -30.06 44.86
N ALA A 668 26.51 -29.82 45.69
CA ALA A 668 26.51 -30.25 47.09
C ALA A 668 26.54 -31.78 47.25
N ASP A 669 25.79 -32.53 46.42
CA ASP A 669 25.77 -33.99 46.41
C ASP A 669 27.15 -34.56 46.02
N HIS A 670 27.76 -34.07 44.93
CA HIS A 670 29.09 -34.49 44.47
C HIS A 670 30.20 -34.12 45.48
N GLU A 671 30.18 -32.92 46.05
CA GLU A 671 31.10 -32.53 47.13
C GLU A 671 30.92 -33.40 48.40
N GLY A 672 29.70 -33.83 48.69
CA GLY A 672 29.41 -34.77 49.77
C GLY A 672 30.09 -36.13 49.54
N GLN A 673 29.92 -36.69 48.34
CA GLN A 673 30.55 -37.97 47.96
C GLN A 673 32.08 -37.87 47.91
N ALA A 674 32.63 -36.75 47.43
CA ALA A 674 34.07 -36.49 47.44
C ALA A 674 34.66 -36.48 48.88
N ARG A 675 33.99 -35.84 49.84
CA ARG A 675 34.41 -35.83 51.26
C ARG A 675 34.44 -37.23 51.88
N VAL A 676 33.37 -38.02 51.68
CA VAL A 676 33.29 -39.40 52.20
C VAL A 676 34.38 -40.29 51.59
N ALA A 677 34.64 -40.16 50.29
CA ALA A 677 35.71 -40.88 49.61
C ALA A 677 37.11 -40.49 50.12
N HIS A 678 37.35 -39.20 50.38
CA HIS A 678 38.59 -38.69 50.96
C HIS A 678 38.84 -39.24 52.37
N GLU A 679 37.84 -39.21 53.26
CA GLU A 679 37.95 -39.71 54.64
C GLU A 679 38.25 -41.22 54.66
N LEU A 680 37.56 -42.02 53.84
CA LEU A 680 37.83 -43.44 53.68
C LEU A 680 39.26 -43.71 53.16
N ALA A 681 39.70 -42.96 52.16
CA ALA A 681 41.05 -43.06 51.62
C ALA A 681 42.12 -42.70 52.66
N LEU A 682 41.87 -41.70 53.51
CA LEU A 682 42.80 -41.23 54.54
C LEU A 682 42.95 -42.25 55.69
N LEU A 683 41.85 -42.80 56.20
CA LEU A 683 41.85 -43.78 57.29
C LEU A 683 42.62 -45.05 56.91
N LEU A 684 42.41 -45.55 55.70
CA LEU A 684 43.13 -46.72 55.19
C LEU A 684 44.61 -46.41 54.88
N ARG A 685 44.93 -45.20 54.38
CA ARG A 685 46.31 -44.80 54.02
C ARG A 685 47.30 -44.83 55.18
N ALA A 686 46.85 -44.65 56.41
CA ALA A 686 47.74 -44.57 57.56
C ALA A 686 48.21 -45.94 58.09
N ASN A 687 47.78 -47.04 57.45
CA ASN A 687 47.91 -48.44 57.91
C ASN A 687 47.38 -48.61 59.36
N GLN A 688 46.54 -47.69 59.84
CA GLN A 688 45.96 -47.72 61.20
C GLN A 688 44.97 -48.87 61.32
N PHE A 689 44.14 -49.07 60.29
CA PHE A 689 43.20 -50.19 60.24
C PHE A 689 43.92 -51.55 60.19
N GLU A 690 44.93 -51.70 59.33
CA GLU A 690 45.75 -52.93 59.24
C GLU A 690 46.46 -53.24 60.57
N ARG A 691 47.08 -52.23 61.21
CA ARG A 691 47.77 -52.38 62.50
C ARG A 691 46.80 -52.76 63.63
N TRP A 692 45.62 -52.16 63.65
CA TRP A 692 44.57 -52.52 64.60
C TRP A 692 44.11 -53.96 64.38
N LEU A 693 43.78 -54.33 63.13
CA LEU A 693 43.35 -55.69 62.77
C LEU A 693 44.41 -56.75 63.13
N CYS A 694 45.70 -56.46 62.89
CA CYS A 694 46.80 -57.36 63.26
C CYS A 694 47.03 -57.43 64.77
N ALA A 695 46.72 -56.38 65.54
CA ALA A 695 46.82 -56.40 67.00
C ALA A 695 45.72 -57.29 67.61
N GLU A 696 44.47 -57.10 67.19
CA GLU A 696 43.33 -57.94 67.61
C GLU A 696 43.58 -59.42 67.22
N ALA A 697 44.07 -59.69 66.01
CA ALA A 697 44.44 -61.03 65.57
C ALA A 697 45.58 -61.65 66.40
N LEU A 698 46.58 -60.86 66.83
CA LEU A 698 47.66 -61.33 67.69
C LEU A 698 47.16 -61.63 69.12
N GLU A 699 46.22 -60.84 69.65
CA GLU A 699 45.61 -61.10 70.96
C GLU A 699 44.78 -62.40 70.95
N LEU A 700 43.96 -62.61 69.92
CA LEU A 700 43.22 -63.86 69.72
C LEU A 700 44.15 -65.07 69.55
N LEU A 701 45.24 -64.91 68.79
CA LEU A 701 46.25 -65.94 68.59
C LEU A 701 46.93 -66.37 69.90
N VAL A 702 47.39 -65.40 70.70
CA VAL A 702 48.07 -65.71 71.96
C VAL A 702 47.10 -66.31 72.99
N ALA A 703 45.82 -65.93 72.99
CA ALA A 703 44.80 -66.55 73.83
C ALA A 703 44.63 -68.06 73.51
N ALA A 704 44.40 -68.42 72.24
CA ALA A 704 44.25 -69.81 71.82
C ALA A 704 45.55 -70.64 72.02
N ALA A 705 46.71 -70.02 71.83
CA ALA A 705 48.00 -70.62 72.12
C ALA A 705 48.22 -70.84 73.63
N SER A 706 47.69 -69.96 74.48
CA SER A 706 47.74 -70.10 75.93
C SER A 706 46.93 -71.29 76.41
N GLU A 707 45.69 -71.45 75.93
CA GLU A 707 44.85 -72.62 76.26
C GLU A 707 45.55 -73.94 75.84
N THR A 708 46.11 -73.98 74.64
CA THR A 708 46.84 -75.15 74.13
C THR A 708 48.13 -75.42 74.93
N LEU A 709 48.85 -74.39 75.36
CA LEU A 709 50.04 -74.56 76.22
C LEU A 709 49.67 -75.07 77.61
N LYS A 710 48.53 -74.64 78.14
CA LYS A 710 48.01 -75.06 79.45
C LYS A 710 47.70 -76.55 79.46
N ASP A 711 47.03 -77.05 78.42
CA ASP A 711 46.82 -78.50 78.18
C ASP A 711 48.17 -79.25 78.02
N LEU A 712 49.12 -78.70 77.25
CA LEU A 712 50.42 -79.34 76.98
C LEU A 712 51.40 -79.33 78.17
N SER A 713 51.16 -78.53 79.21
CA SER A 713 52.04 -78.33 80.36
C SER A 713 51.43 -78.69 81.72
N ASP A 714 50.33 -79.46 81.72
CA ASP A 714 49.57 -79.84 82.93
C ASP A 714 49.21 -78.62 83.82
N GLY A 715 48.88 -77.51 83.16
CA GLY A 715 48.54 -76.23 83.79
C GLY A 715 49.71 -75.34 84.22
N GLN A 716 50.97 -75.74 84.00
CA GLN A 716 52.13 -74.97 84.47
C GLN A 716 52.35 -73.64 83.74
N TYR A 717 52.12 -73.59 82.41
CA TYR A 717 52.47 -72.43 81.58
C TYR A 717 51.28 -71.83 80.84
N GLU A 718 51.31 -70.51 80.70
CA GLU A 718 50.29 -69.69 80.03
C GLU A 718 50.99 -68.56 79.25
N LEU A 719 50.55 -68.31 78.01
CA LEU A 719 51.09 -67.27 77.14
C LEU A 719 50.29 -65.97 77.29
N VAL A 720 50.98 -64.84 77.42
CA VAL A 720 50.35 -63.52 77.50
C VAL A 720 51.13 -62.50 76.67
N LEU A 721 50.45 -61.46 76.18
CA LEU A 721 51.11 -60.33 75.53
C LEU A 721 51.53 -59.28 76.55
N GLY A 722 52.81 -58.95 76.56
CA GLY A 722 53.35 -57.77 77.23
C GLY A 722 52.98 -56.50 76.47
N GLY A 723 53.00 -55.34 77.15
CA GLY A 723 52.55 -54.03 76.65
C GLY A 723 53.33 -53.40 75.49
N ARG A 724 54.02 -54.21 74.67
CA ARG A 724 54.65 -53.84 73.38
C ARG A 724 54.31 -54.83 72.25
N GLY A 725 53.40 -55.79 72.48
CA GLY A 725 53.13 -56.88 71.53
C GLY A 725 54.20 -57.98 71.54
N ASP A 726 54.92 -58.15 72.65
CA ASP A 726 55.89 -59.23 72.86
C ASP A 726 55.28 -60.38 73.69
N ILE A 727 55.64 -61.61 73.35
CA ILE A 727 55.10 -62.81 74.01
C ILE A 727 55.88 -63.09 75.31
N GLU A 728 55.16 -63.02 76.42
CA GLU A 728 55.60 -63.38 77.77
C GLU A 728 54.95 -64.71 78.19
N VAL A 729 55.57 -65.37 79.16
CA VAL A 729 55.08 -66.62 79.76
C VAL A 729 54.80 -66.37 81.24
N VAL A 730 53.64 -66.80 81.70
CA VAL A 730 53.29 -66.95 83.11
C VAL A 730 53.72 -68.36 83.55
N ASP A 731 54.60 -68.46 84.55
CA ASP A 731 54.98 -69.73 85.18
C ASP A 731 54.20 -69.89 86.50
N TYR A 732 53.23 -70.81 86.53
CA TYR A 732 52.40 -71.07 87.70
C TYR A 732 53.09 -71.89 88.79
N ALA A 733 54.18 -72.61 88.49
CA ALA A 733 54.99 -73.26 89.52
C ALA A 733 55.77 -72.21 90.32
N GLU A 734 56.32 -71.21 89.64
CA GLU A 734 56.96 -70.02 90.24
C GLU A 734 55.93 -68.92 90.61
N ALA A 735 54.81 -69.33 91.22
CA ALA A 735 53.77 -68.47 91.79
C ALA A 735 53.15 -67.42 90.83
N GLY A 736 53.13 -67.69 89.52
CA GLY A 736 52.61 -66.79 88.49
C GLY A 736 53.64 -65.77 87.97
N LEU A 737 54.94 -66.05 88.11
CA LEU A 737 56.02 -65.20 87.61
C LEU A 737 55.89 -65.00 86.09
N ARG A 738 55.82 -63.72 85.67
CA ARG A 738 55.92 -63.35 84.25
C ARG A 738 57.38 -63.24 83.82
N ARG A 739 57.76 -63.98 82.78
CA ARG A 739 59.10 -63.95 82.18
C ARG A 739 59.03 -63.93 80.65
N SER A 740 60.06 -63.42 79.99
CA SER A 740 60.13 -63.47 78.53
C SER A 740 60.20 -64.92 78.04
N ALA A 741 59.50 -65.26 76.96
CA ALA A 741 59.55 -66.60 76.36
C ALA A 741 60.96 -67.05 75.93
N ARG A 742 61.93 -66.12 75.82
CA ARG A 742 63.36 -66.40 75.60
C ARG A 742 64.11 -66.97 76.81
N THR A 743 63.43 -67.15 77.95
CA THR A 743 64.01 -67.69 79.20
C THR A 743 63.57 -69.12 79.53
N LEU A 744 62.78 -69.73 78.64
CA LEU A 744 62.31 -71.12 78.77
C LEU A 744 63.44 -72.14 78.57
N SER A 745 63.35 -73.31 79.21
CA SER A 745 64.22 -74.45 78.91
C SER A 745 63.87 -75.11 77.56
N GLY A 746 64.67 -76.09 77.12
CA GLY A 746 64.47 -76.75 75.83
C GLY A 746 63.11 -77.47 75.68
N GLY A 747 62.61 -78.11 76.73
CA GLY A 747 61.30 -78.76 76.73
C GLY A 747 60.14 -77.75 76.78
N GLU A 748 60.24 -76.76 77.67
CA GLU A 748 59.27 -75.66 77.80
C GLU A 748 59.12 -74.88 76.48
N THR A 749 60.26 -74.56 75.84
CA THR A 749 60.29 -73.86 74.55
C THR A 749 59.60 -74.69 73.47
N PHE A 750 59.77 -76.01 73.49
CA PHE A 750 59.10 -76.92 72.57
C PHE A 750 57.58 -76.93 72.78
N GLN A 751 57.10 -77.04 74.04
CA GLN A 751 55.67 -76.96 74.37
C GLN A 751 55.06 -75.62 73.94
N ALA A 752 55.69 -74.50 74.31
CA ALA A 752 55.21 -73.15 73.97
C ALA A 752 55.18 -72.89 72.45
N SER A 753 56.19 -73.38 71.72
CA SER A 753 56.24 -73.25 70.26
C SER A 753 55.21 -74.15 69.57
N LEU A 754 55.00 -75.37 70.05
CA LEU A 754 53.99 -76.30 69.54
C LEU A 754 52.58 -75.74 69.74
N ALA A 755 52.27 -75.24 70.94
CA ALA A 755 50.99 -74.60 71.26
C ALA A 755 50.69 -73.41 70.34
N LEU A 756 51.70 -72.57 70.10
CA LEU A 756 51.58 -71.37 69.28
C LEU A 756 51.47 -71.70 67.78
N ALA A 757 52.13 -72.74 67.29
CA ALA A 757 52.00 -73.22 65.91
C ALA A 757 50.63 -73.87 65.64
N LEU A 758 50.10 -74.64 66.60
CA LEU A 758 48.75 -75.21 66.55
C LEU A 758 47.70 -74.10 66.49
N ALA A 759 47.73 -73.17 67.45
CA ALA A 759 46.81 -72.04 67.50
C ALA A 759 46.91 -71.12 66.27
N LEU A 760 48.09 -70.99 65.65
CA LEU A 760 48.26 -70.27 64.40
C LEU A 760 47.55 -70.99 63.24
N SER A 761 47.68 -72.32 63.15
CA SER A 761 46.96 -73.13 62.17
C SER A 761 45.43 -73.06 62.36
N ASP A 762 44.93 -72.93 63.59
CA ASP A 762 43.50 -72.70 63.89
C ASP A 762 43.03 -71.29 63.50
N GLN A 763 43.70 -70.25 64.01
CA GLN A 763 43.28 -68.85 63.83
C GLN A 763 43.30 -68.42 62.36
N VAL A 764 44.20 -68.97 61.54
CA VAL A 764 44.21 -68.76 60.09
C VAL A 764 42.93 -69.24 59.41
N ALA A 765 42.32 -70.33 59.88
CA ALA A 765 41.05 -70.81 59.36
C ALA A 765 39.84 -69.97 59.83
N GLY A 766 39.95 -69.29 60.98
CA GLY A 766 38.88 -68.49 61.58
C GLY A 766 38.87 -67.00 61.22
N LEU A 767 40.04 -66.39 60.96
CA LEU A 767 40.19 -64.95 60.77
C LEU A 767 40.15 -64.49 59.30
N ALA A 768 40.37 -65.39 58.34
CA ALA A 768 40.36 -65.04 56.92
C ALA A 768 38.93 -64.74 56.42
N ALA A 769 38.68 -63.52 55.95
CA ALA A 769 37.35 -63.06 55.51
C ALA A 769 36.87 -63.63 54.15
N ALA A 770 37.64 -64.57 53.57
CA ALA A 770 37.33 -65.31 52.35
C ALA A 770 37.69 -66.79 52.56
N ALA A 771 37.41 -67.67 51.58
CA ALA A 771 37.80 -69.09 51.61
C ALA A 771 39.33 -69.30 51.40
N ALA A 772 40.14 -68.42 51.98
CA ALA A 772 41.55 -68.27 51.72
C ALA A 772 42.38 -69.31 52.50
N ARG A 773 42.76 -70.36 51.77
CA ARG A 773 44.05 -71.05 51.97
C ARG A 773 44.27 -71.62 53.38
N SER A 774 43.32 -72.43 53.85
CA SER A 774 43.44 -73.21 55.09
C SER A 774 44.75 -74.02 55.14
N LEU A 775 45.33 -74.19 56.33
CA LEU A 775 46.61 -74.88 56.56
C LEU A 775 46.41 -76.25 57.23
N ASP A 776 45.71 -77.12 56.51
CA ASP A 776 45.32 -78.49 56.88
C ASP A 776 46.46 -79.53 57.06
N SER A 777 47.72 -79.11 57.24
CA SER A 777 48.80 -80.00 57.69
C SER A 777 49.90 -79.30 58.50
N ILE A 778 50.50 -80.05 59.43
CA ILE A 778 51.65 -79.64 60.26
C ILE A 778 52.65 -80.80 60.35
N PHE A 779 53.95 -80.51 60.19
CA PHE A 779 55.05 -81.48 60.27
C PHE A 779 56.06 -81.09 61.36
N LEU A 780 56.33 -81.99 62.29
CA LEU A 780 57.17 -81.77 63.49
C LEU A 780 58.48 -82.57 63.39
N ASP A 781 59.62 -81.92 63.08
CA ASP A 781 60.90 -82.60 62.80
C ASP A 781 61.82 -82.70 64.05
N GLU A 782 61.48 -83.63 64.94
CA GLU A 782 62.18 -83.99 66.19
C GLU A 782 62.34 -82.86 67.26
N GLY A 783 62.19 -83.27 68.52
CA GLY A 783 62.24 -82.40 69.71
C GLY A 783 61.77 -83.14 70.98
N PHE A 784 60.86 -84.09 70.79
CA PHE A 784 60.37 -85.04 71.80
C PHE A 784 61.45 -85.77 72.61
N GLY A 785 62.68 -85.89 72.09
CA GLY A 785 63.81 -86.52 72.79
C GLY A 785 64.46 -85.67 73.89
N THR A 786 64.07 -84.40 74.06
CA THR A 786 64.46 -83.56 75.20
C THR A 786 63.35 -83.39 76.24
N LEU A 787 62.23 -84.11 76.09
CA LEU A 787 61.17 -84.20 77.08
C LEU A 787 61.45 -85.38 78.03
N ASP A 788 61.00 -85.26 79.28
CA ASP A 788 60.90 -86.41 80.18
C ASP A 788 59.71 -87.32 79.78
N PRO A 789 59.64 -88.57 80.29
CA PRO A 789 58.58 -89.51 79.91
C PRO A 789 57.15 -89.05 80.23
N ALA A 790 56.92 -88.28 81.30
CA ALA A 790 55.59 -87.82 81.67
C ALA A 790 55.12 -86.69 80.74
N THR A 791 55.97 -85.69 80.49
CA THR A 791 55.68 -84.63 79.51
C THR A 791 55.49 -85.22 78.10
N LEU A 792 56.27 -86.24 77.73
CA LEU A 792 56.12 -86.93 76.45
C LEU A 792 54.74 -87.58 76.29
N ASP A 793 54.23 -88.26 77.32
CA ASP A 793 52.92 -88.92 77.26
C ASP A 793 51.75 -87.94 77.21
N THR A 794 51.86 -86.78 77.88
CA THR A 794 50.89 -85.67 77.78
C THR A 794 50.90 -85.06 76.38
N VAL A 795 52.08 -84.72 75.83
CA VAL A 795 52.20 -84.19 74.46
C VAL A 795 51.64 -85.18 73.43
N ALA A 796 51.91 -86.48 73.57
CA ALA A 796 51.38 -87.51 72.69
C ALA A 796 49.84 -87.60 72.77
N ALA A 797 49.25 -87.56 73.97
CA ALA A 797 47.79 -87.58 74.16
C ALA A 797 47.11 -86.34 73.54
N THR A 798 47.74 -85.16 73.64
CA THR A 798 47.23 -83.93 73.04
C THR A 798 47.32 -83.97 71.51
N LEU A 799 48.39 -84.52 70.93
CA LEU A 799 48.50 -84.72 69.47
C LEU A 799 47.47 -85.73 68.94
N GLU A 800 47.20 -86.81 69.67
CA GLU A 800 46.11 -87.76 69.36
C GLU A 800 44.73 -87.10 69.39
N LYS A 801 44.43 -86.34 70.46
CA LYS A 801 43.20 -85.55 70.62
C LYS A 801 43.01 -84.60 69.42
N LEU A 802 44.04 -83.86 69.04
CA LEU A 802 43.99 -82.89 67.93
C LEU A 802 43.81 -83.57 66.56
N ALA A 803 44.50 -84.69 66.29
CA ALA A 803 44.34 -85.41 65.04
C ALA A 803 42.97 -86.13 64.91
N SER A 804 42.35 -86.50 66.04
CA SER A 804 41.05 -87.20 66.05
C SER A 804 39.88 -86.37 65.50
N GLY A 805 40.06 -85.06 65.31
CA GLY A 805 39.05 -84.19 64.68
C GLY A 805 38.94 -84.31 63.16
N HIS A 806 39.85 -85.02 62.48
CA HIS A 806 39.95 -85.14 61.00
C HIS A 806 40.18 -83.83 60.20
N GLU A 807 40.12 -82.66 60.84
CA GLU A 807 40.29 -81.35 60.18
C GLU A 807 41.73 -81.03 59.74
N ARG A 808 42.75 -81.67 60.33
CA ARG A 808 44.17 -81.39 60.05
C ARG A 808 45.04 -82.65 60.08
N MET A 809 46.00 -82.73 59.15
CA MET A 809 47.01 -83.79 59.11
C MET A 809 48.22 -83.45 60.00
N ILE A 810 48.55 -84.30 60.96
CA ILE A 810 49.72 -84.17 61.84
C ILE A 810 50.78 -85.22 61.45
N GLY A 811 51.95 -84.75 60.99
CA GLY A 811 53.12 -85.57 60.69
C GLY A 811 54.23 -85.40 61.73
N VAL A 812 54.69 -86.49 62.33
CA VAL A 812 55.71 -86.46 63.40
C VAL A 812 56.97 -87.20 62.97
N VAL A 813 58.11 -86.51 62.91
CA VAL A 813 59.42 -87.21 62.81
C VAL A 813 59.88 -87.55 64.21
N THR A 814 60.18 -88.82 64.46
CA THR A 814 60.71 -89.25 65.76
C THR A 814 61.65 -90.45 65.66
N HIS A 815 62.61 -90.50 66.58
CA HIS A 815 63.41 -91.69 66.87
C HIS A 815 63.00 -92.34 68.22
N VAL A 816 62.02 -91.76 68.93
CA VAL A 816 61.57 -92.22 70.25
C VAL A 816 60.49 -93.30 70.09
N PRO A 817 60.73 -94.57 70.50
CA PRO A 817 59.78 -95.65 70.26
C PRO A 817 58.42 -95.43 70.92
N ALA A 818 58.38 -94.91 72.15
CA ALA A 818 57.13 -94.68 72.89
C ALA A 818 56.13 -93.78 72.14
N LEU A 819 56.63 -92.71 71.49
CA LEU A 819 55.80 -91.85 70.66
C LEU A 819 55.44 -92.54 69.34
N ALA A 820 56.42 -93.13 68.65
CA ALA A 820 56.20 -93.86 67.41
C ALA A 820 55.18 -95.00 67.55
N ASP A 821 55.09 -95.62 68.73
CA ASP A 821 54.18 -96.75 68.95
C ASP A 821 52.71 -96.35 69.06
N ARG A 822 52.43 -95.12 69.52
CA ARG A 822 51.09 -94.59 69.72
C ARG A 822 50.41 -94.14 68.42
N VAL A 823 51.17 -93.77 67.40
CA VAL A 823 50.64 -93.25 66.12
C VAL A 823 50.10 -94.38 65.21
N PRO A 824 48.91 -94.23 64.58
CA PRO A 824 48.25 -95.31 63.82
C PRO A 824 48.89 -95.61 62.46
N VAL A 825 49.43 -94.60 61.78
CA VAL A 825 50.19 -94.77 60.52
C VAL A 825 51.66 -94.49 60.76
N ARG A 826 52.54 -95.36 60.26
CA ARG A 826 53.99 -95.22 60.37
C ARG A 826 54.62 -95.32 58.99
N PHE A 827 55.54 -94.42 58.70
CA PHE A 827 56.43 -94.49 57.54
C PHE A 827 57.80 -94.91 58.05
N GLU A 828 58.08 -96.20 57.96
CA GLU A 828 59.37 -96.78 58.37
C GLU A 828 60.43 -96.44 57.32
N VAL A 829 61.38 -95.59 57.70
CA VAL A 829 62.51 -95.19 56.86
C VAL A 829 63.73 -96.01 57.26
N SER A 830 64.10 -96.94 56.39
CA SER A 830 65.29 -97.78 56.53
C SER A 830 66.39 -97.33 55.56
N ARG A 831 67.62 -97.82 55.76
CA ARG A 831 68.75 -97.47 54.90
C ARG A 831 69.70 -98.65 54.74
N ASP A 832 70.05 -98.96 53.50
CA ASP A 832 70.97 -100.04 53.13
C ASP A 832 72.13 -99.50 52.25
N ALA A 833 72.82 -100.41 51.54
CA ALA A 833 73.90 -100.06 50.62
C ALA A 833 73.41 -99.34 49.34
N SER A 834 72.18 -99.62 48.89
CA SER A 834 71.56 -99.00 47.72
C SER A 834 71.09 -97.57 48.04
N GLY A 835 70.42 -97.34 49.17
CA GLY A 835 69.97 -96.01 49.58
C GLY A 835 69.08 -96.00 50.84
N SER A 836 68.40 -94.89 51.07
CA SER A 836 67.21 -94.84 51.93
C SER A 836 66.00 -95.46 51.22
N HIS A 837 65.17 -96.17 51.97
CA HIS A 837 63.87 -96.70 51.54
C HIS A 837 62.80 -96.33 52.56
N VAL A 838 61.54 -96.22 52.14
CA VAL A 838 60.40 -95.87 52.99
C VAL A 838 59.25 -96.85 52.77
N ARG A 839 58.57 -97.24 53.85
CA ARG A 839 57.42 -98.16 53.80
C ARG A 839 56.27 -97.65 54.68
N LYS A 840 55.07 -97.52 54.10
CA LYS A 840 53.82 -97.29 54.85
C LYS A 840 53.45 -98.56 55.62
N VAL A 841 53.22 -98.42 56.92
CA VAL A 841 52.76 -99.45 57.86
C VAL A 841 51.55 -98.87 58.58
N VAL A 842 50.43 -99.59 58.54
CA VAL A 842 49.18 -99.20 59.21
C VAL A 842 48.95 -100.19 60.35
N ARG A 843 48.54 -99.69 61.51
CA ARG A 843 48.33 -100.46 62.75
C ARG A 843 46.90 -100.99 62.86
#